data_AF-A0A178I2V6-F1
#
_entry.id   AF-A0A178I2V6-F1
#
_cell.length_a   1.000
_cell.length_b   1.000
_cell.length_c   1.000
_cell.angle_alpha   90.00
_cell.angle_beta   90.00
_cell.angle_gamma   90.00
#
_symmetry.space_group_name_H-M   'P 1'
#
loop_
_entity.id
_entity.type
_entity.pdbx_description
1 polymer ?
#
loop_
_entity_poly.entity_id
_entity_poly.type
_entity_poly.pdbx_seq_one_letter_code
_entity_poly.pdbx_strand_id
1 'polypeptide(L)'
;MRPQLNRLDKDQAGNFSGSFIDRSRPLRFRLDGRLVSGFAGDSVLSAVMASGIDTLGTYRDVPIALGPSANPAIRLAGRADEPQHALPMARTPAIAGAEFVTCGIRRSNPLARLFLPGRTLGLELDEPHALDRPWRRLAGTPSASSDLVVIGGGVAGMEAALTAARAGLSVTLVEASAQLGGHSGLFGTQEGEDNPETDMARRRDAIAANDAITALTHSHAYAVRPGLVRIHRVEVKEGKPQGSVLDLPARHIVLATGALERLPIFAGNRLPGVIGTSDAHALASRYGVWPGEAAILATGSNVAYRLAILASDAGIAIGRILDSRPNPSSRFIAFSRAYGMVQTPGAAPRSAGLIKAGGTLSVHTDQAGTEPMLTGRLLVCGGWQPDLTLWHLAGGRSRWHGRHHRIEAEGGLDGIALAGSAAGYFTRRGCIESGQDAVNALLGRPRAPVQDPVIDPIHESPDAPATITEPPDDAAPAFLDSGREFLQRPSPPPRSWTSIFRRRPPRNGLVALSEAPQPLAIGDVAAGVDLGLIPPDAAGIVAQERVALVPLLPPTATIPPPEDEAVAEPVPSYLEGRFGGDAVLVRIVPAEPRRLETGALIYRNSDAANPLQAVGVVLRPDGDAALALMHRHISRAGLPVSVRDQGRAIAARIESPEN
;
A
#
# COMPACT_ATOMS: atom_id res chain seq x y z
N MET A 1 -27.41 -23.21 -5.43
CA MET A 1 -26.23 -22.55 -4.82
C MET A 1 -26.56 -22.33 -3.36
N ARG A 2 -25.63 -22.44 -2.40
CA ARG A 2 -25.96 -21.99 -1.03
C ARG A 2 -26.20 -20.47 -1.08
N PRO A 3 -27.15 -19.92 -0.30
CA PRO A 3 -27.43 -18.49 -0.32
C PRO A 3 -26.18 -17.69 0.09
N GLN A 4 -25.84 -16.65 -0.68
CA GLN A 4 -24.84 -15.66 -0.29
C GLN A 4 -25.54 -14.57 0.52
N LEU A 5 -25.73 -14.84 1.80
CA LEU A 5 -26.55 -14.04 2.72
C LEU A 5 -26.20 -12.55 2.74
N ASN A 6 -24.94 -12.22 2.48
CA ASN A 6 -24.43 -10.85 2.54
C ASN A 6 -24.15 -10.27 1.16
N ARG A 7 -24.56 -10.91 0.06
CA ARG A 7 -24.38 -10.35 -1.28
C ARG A 7 -25.65 -9.64 -1.72
N LEU A 8 -25.50 -8.38 -2.11
CA LEU A 8 -26.60 -7.58 -2.62
C LEU A 8 -27.10 -8.14 -3.96
N ASP A 9 -28.42 -8.06 -4.15
CA ASP A 9 -29.05 -8.40 -5.41
C ASP A 9 -28.63 -7.41 -6.50
N LYS A 10 -28.35 -7.92 -7.71
CA LYS A 10 -27.85 -7.11 -8.83
C LYS A 10 -28.78 -5.94 -9.14
N ASP A 11 -30.09 -6.19 -9.13
CA ASP A 11 -31.09 -5.22 -9.56
C ASP A 11 -31.35 -4.13 -8.52
N GLN A 12 -31.03 -4.40 -7.25
CA GLN A 12 -31.17 -3.45 -6.14
C GLN A 12 -29.87 -2.70 -5.84
N ALA A 13 -28.72 -3.27 -6.22
CA ALA A 13 -27.44 -2.81 -5.69
C ALA A 13 -26.89 -1.53 -6.35
N GLY A 14 -27.37 -1.12 -7.54
CA GLY A 14 -26.86 0.07 -8.23
C GLY A 14 -25.33 0.12 -8.31
N ASN A 15 -24.72 1.15 -7.70
CA ASN A 15 -23.27 1.33 -7.60
C ASN A 15 -22.55 0.24 -6.77
N PHE A 16 -23.28 -0.56 -6.00
CA PHE A 16 -22.80 -1.69 -5.21
C PHE A 16 -23.07 -3.06 -5.87
N SER A 17 -23.27 -3.10 -7.18
CA SER A 17 -23.52 -4.34 -7.92
C SER A 17 -22.33 -5.31 -7.94
N GLY A 18 -21.13 -4.84 -7.57
CA GLY A 18 -19.89 -5.62 -7.54
C GLY A 18 -19.17 -5.58 -8.88
N SER A 19 -18.46 -4.49 -9.16
CA SER A 19 -17.78 -4.26 -10.44
C SER A 19 -16.63 -5.22 -10.74
N PHE A 20 -16.11 -5.95 -9.74
CA PHE A 20 -14.98 -6.87 -9.91
C PHE A 20 -15.43 -8.31 -10.13
N ILE A 21 -16.72 -8.62 -10.03
CA ILE A 21 -17.24 -9.99 -10.17
C ILE A 21 -18.04 -10.18 -11.46
N ASP A 22 -17.97 -11.39 -12.00
CA ASP A 22 -18.85 -11.83 -13.07
C ASP A 22 -19.94 -12.76 -12.52
N ARG A 23 -21.13 -12.19 -12.31
CA ARG A 23 -22.30 -12.91 -11.77
C ARG A 23 -22.80 -14.03 -12.70
N SER A 24 -22.42 -14.02 -13.98
CA SER A 24 -22.78 -15.11 -14.92
C SER A 24 -21.93 -16.36 -14.74
N ARG A 25 -20.81 -16.26 -14.00
CA ARG A 25 -19.83 -17.34 -13.79
C ARG A 25 -19.75 -17.71 -12.31
N PRO A 26 -20.76 -18.40 -11.75
CA PRO A 26 -20.72 -18.86 -10.37
C PRO A 26 -19.63 -19.92 -10.18
N LEU A 27 -19.01 -19.91 -9.01
CA LEU A 27 -18.00 -20.89 -8.62
C LEU A 27 -18.22 -21.37 -7.18
N ARG A 28 -17.55 -22.47 -6.83
CA ARG A 28 -17.52 -23.01 -5.48
C ARG A 28 -16.12 -23.49 -5.14
N PHE A 29 -15.73 -23.30 -3.90
CA PHE A 29 -14.46 -23.78 -3.35
C PHE A 29 -14.66 -24.17 -1.88
N ARG A 30 -13.64 -24.74 -1.24
CA ARG A 30 -13.67 -25.07 0.18
C ARG A 30 -12.68 -24.20 0.95
N LEU A 31 -13.09 -23.70 2.11
CA LEU A 31 -12.19 -23.11 3.10
C LEU A 31 -12.36 -23.89 4.41
N ASP A 32 -11.27 -24.47 4.91
CA ASP A 32 -11.30 -25.25 6.15
C ASP A 32 -12.34 -26.37 6.15
N GLY A 33 -12.53 -27.00 5.00
CA GLY A 33 -13.55 -28.02 4.78
C GLY A 33 -14.97 -27.48 4.62
N ARG A 34 -15.23 -26.17 4.72
CA ARG A 34 -16.55 -25.58 4.46
C ARG A 34 -16.71 -25.19 3.00
N LEU A 35 -17.83 -25.60 2.40
CA LEU A 35 -18.18 -25.20 1.04
C LEU A 35 -18.62 -23.72 1.00
N VAL A 36 -17.90 -22.92 0.22
CA VAL A 36 -18.14 -21.49 -0.02
C VAL A 36 -18.58 -21.29 -1.46
N SER A 37 -19.59 -20.44 -1.67
CA SER A 37 -20.07 -20.07 -3.02
C SER A 37 -19.60 -18.65 -3.36
N GLY A 38 -19.19 -18.45 -4.60
CA GLY A 38 -18.63 -17.19 -5.10
C GLY A 38 -18.95 -17.00 -6.58
N PHE A 39 -18.40 -15.93 -7.14
CA PHE A 39 -18.39 -15.66 -8.58
C PHE A 39 -16.95 -15.49 -9.06
N ALA A 40 -16.72 -15.69 -10.36
CA ALA A 40 -15.44 -15.32 -10.95
C ALA A 40 -15.13 -13.85 -10.64
N GLY A 41 -13.90 -13.55 -10.25
CA GLY A 41 -13.48 -12.21 -9.80
C GLY A 41 -13.54 -11.98 -8.29
N ASP A 42 -14.25 -12.83 -7.53
CA ASP A 42 -14.14 -12.81 -6.07
C ASP A 42 -12.71 -13.14 -5.62
N SER A 43 -12.30 -12.54 -4.50
CA SER A 43 -11.23 -13.09 -3.66
C SER A 43 -11.78 -14.16 -2.73
N VAL A 44 -10.91 -14.97 -2.12
CA VAL A 44 -11.32 -15.90 -1.07
C VAL A 44 -12.00 -15.15 0.07
N LEU A 45 -11.51 -13.97 0.45
CA LEU A 45 -12.14 -13.12 1.48
C LEU A 45 -13.54 -12.66 1.08
N SER A 46 -13.70 -12.07 -0.12
CA SER A 46 -15.00 -11.52 -0.53
C SER A 46 -16.07 -12.60 -0.64
N ALA A 47 -15.74 -13.78 -1.18
CA ALA A 47 -16.67 -14.90 -1.27
C ALA A 47 -17.05 -15.47 0.11
N VAL A 48 -16.10 -15.51 1.05
CA VAL A 48 -16.34 -15.93 2.45
C VAL A 48 -17.26 -14.95 3.17
N MET A 49 -17.00 -13.65 3.05
CA MET A 49 -17.85 -12.61 3.64
C MET A 49 -19.24 -12.58 3.01
N ALA A 50 -19.33 -12.75 1.68
CA ALA A 50 -20.59 -12.87 0.95
C ALA A 50 -21.45 -14.06 1.44
N SER A 51 -20.78 -15.15 1.85
CA SER A 51 -21.43 -16.37 2.35
C SER A 51 -21.90 -16.28 3.80
N GLY A 52 -21.73 -15.13 4.48
CA GLY A 52 -22.21 -14.94 5.85
C GLY A 52 -21.14 -15.02 6.95
N ILE A 53 -19.87 -15.27 6.59
CA ILE A 53 -18.77 -15.35 7.56
C ILE A 53 -18.19 -13.96 7.77
N ASP A 54 -18.45 -13.37 8.93
CA ASP A 54 -18.07 -12.00 9.29
C ASP A 54 -17.21 -11.92 10.55
N THR A 55 -16.91 -13.06 11.17
CA THR A 55 -16.14 -13.15 12.40
C THR A 55 -14.83 -13.89 12.11
N LEU A 56 -13.71 -13.26 12.43
CA LEU A 56 -12.37 -13.82 12.29
C LEU A 56 -12.10 -14.89 13.35
N GLY A 57 -12.47 -14.61 14.60
CA GLY A 57 -12.08 -15.41 15.74
C GLY A 57 -12.32 -14.65 17.03
N THR A 58 -11.65 -15.08 18.10
CA THR A 58 -11.69 -14.44 19.42
C THR A 58 -10.30 -14.01 19.84
N TYR A 59 -10.19 -12.80 20.39
CA TYR A 59 -9.01 -12.29 21.06
C TYR A 59 -9.40 -11.95 22.49
N ARG A 60 -8.82 -12.63 23.49
CA ARG A 60 -9.17 -12.50 24.91
C ARG A 60 -10.67 -12.59 25.15
N ASP A 61 -11.28 -13.64 24.61
CA ASP A 61 -12.73 -13.92 24.62
C ASP A 61 -13.63 -12.89 23.90
N VAL A 62 -13.05 -11.90 23.22
CA VAL A 62 -13.79 -10.89 22.45
C VAL A 62 -13.82 -11.29 20.98
N PRO A 63 -15.00 -11.38 20.36
CA PRO A 63 -15.08 -11.70 18.93
C PRO A 63 -14.56 -10.53 18.09
N ILE A 64 -13.77 -10.85 17.08
CA ILE A 64 -13.16 -9.88 16.18
C ILE A 64 -13.76 -10.02 14.78
N ALA A 65 -14.14 -8.90 14.18
CA ALA A 65 -14.66 -8.84 12.82
C ALA A 65 -13.61 -9.33 11.79
N LEU A 66 -14.08 -10.11 10.81
CA LEU A 66 -13.34 -10.42 9.59
C LEU A 66 -13.50 -9.28 8.59
N GLY A 67 -12.40 -8.81 8.01
CA GLY A 67 -12.45 -7.73 7.01
C GLY A 67 -11.18 -7.58 6.18
N PRO A 68 -11.16 -6.59 5.25
CA PRO A 68 -10.00 -6.32 4.38
C PRO A 68 -8.69 -6.08 5.14
N SER A 69 -8.76 -5.37 6.27
CA SER A 69 -7.60 -5.07 7.12
C SER A 69 -7.24 -6.21 8.09
N ALA A 70 -8.22 -7.03 8.49
CA ALA A 70 -8.09 -8.11 9.46
C ALA A 70 -8.57 -9.45 8.90
N ASN A 71 -7.65 -10.20 8.30
CA ASN A 71 -7.88 -11.53 7.73
C ASN A 71 -6.61 -12.40 7.83
N PRO A 72 -6.76 -13.73 7.91
CA PRO A 72 -5.63 -14.64 8.02
C PRO A 72 -4.93 -14.83 6.67
N ALA A 73 -3.71 -15.38 6.71
CA ALA A 73 -3.16 -16.05 5.55
C ALA A 73 -3.88 -17.38 5.31
N ILE A 74 -3.88 -17.85 4.07
CA ILE A 74 -4.45 -19.13 3.65
C ILE A 74 -3.46 -19.92 2.80
N ARG A 75 -3.64 -21.24 2.68
CA ARG A 75 -2.86 -22.11 1.78
C ARG A 75 -3.78 -23.07 1.06
N LEU A 76 -3.34 -23.58 -0.09
CA LEU A 76 -4.00 -24.75 -0.68
C LEU A 76 -3.82 -25.96 0.26
N ALA A 77 -4.87 -26.75 0.45
CA ALA A 77 -4.86 -27.89 1.37
C ALA A 77 -3.77 -28.91 1.04
N GLY A 78 -3.48 -29.14 -0.25
CA GLY A 78 -2.38 -30.01 -0.69
C GLY A 78 -0.97 -29.50 -0.36
N ARG A 79 -0.82 -28.27 0.18
CA ARG A 79 0.44 -27.67 0.64
C ARG A 79 0.30 -27.12 2.07
N ALA A 80 -0.56 -27.74 2.88
CA ALA A 80 -0.89 -27.28 4.23
C ALA A 80 0.28 -27.34 5.22
N ASP A 81 1.38 -28.01 4.90
CA ASP A 81 2.58 -28.08 5.75
C ASP A 81 3.72 -27.18 5.25
N GLU A 82 3.49 -26.42 4.17
CA GLU A 82 4.49 -25.59 3.51
C GLU A 82 4.20 -24.09 3.74
N PRO A 83 4.77 -23.46 4.79
CA PRO A 83 4.44 -22.07 5.15
C PRO A 83 4.84 -21.06 4.08
N GLN A 84 5.85 -21.35 3.26
CA GLN A 84 6.28 -20.52 2.13
C GLN A 84 5.20 -20.35 1.04
N HIS A 85 4.21 -21.25 1.00
CA HIS A 85 3.09 -21.19 0.06
C HIS A 85 1.88 -20.44 0.61
N ALA A 86 2.01 -19.78 1.77
CA ALA A 86 0.95 -18.95 2.32
C ALA A 86 0.59 -17.79 1.39
N LEU A 87 -0.70 -17.53 1.26
CA LEU A 87 -1.28 -16.50 0.43
C LEU A 87 -2.16 -15.56 1.27
N PRO A 88 -2.22 -14.27 0.91
CA PRO A 88 -3.14 -13.32 1.52
C PRO A 88 -4.59 -13.61 1.11
N MET A 89 -5.46 -13.89 2.07
CA MET A 89 -6.87 -14.22 1.80
C MET A 89 -7.60 -13.14 0.98
N ALA A 90 -7.34 -11.87 1.28
CA ALA A 90 -7.94 -10.72 0.59
C ALA A 90 -7.52 -10.54 -0.88
N ARG A 91 -6.35 -11.06 -1.28
CA ARG A 91 -5.84 -10.89 -2.67
C ARG A 91 -5.83 -12.18 -3.48
N THR A 92 -6.07 -13.32 -2.82
CA THR A 92 -6.11 -14.63 -3.48
C THR A 92 -7.45 -14.79 -4.20
N PRO A 93 -7.46 -15.00 -5.52
CA PRO A 93 -8.70 -15.24 -6.25
C PRO A 93 -9.42 -16.50 -5.76
N ALA A 94 -10.75 -16.45 -5.69
CA ALA A 94 -11.56 -17.62 -5.48
C ALA A 94 -11.57 -18.46 -6.77
N ILE A 95 -11.20 -19.75 -6.65
CA ILE A 95 -11.03 -20.65 -7.80
C ILE A 95 -11.94 -21.86 -7.65
N ALA A 96 -12.64 -22.21 -8.72
CA ALA A 96 -13.55 -23.35 -8.73
C ALA A 96 -12.83 -24.65 -8.33
N GLY A 97 -13.40 -25.39 -7.37
CA GLY A 97 -12.86 -26.65 -6.88
C GLY A 97 -11.65 -26.54 -5.97
N ALA A 98 -11.08 -25.35 -5.77
CA ALA A 98 -9.94 -25.17 -4.87
C ALA A 98 -10.31 -25.50 -3.42
N GLU A 99 -9.34 -26.02 -2.68
CA GLU A 99 -9.48 -26.24 -1.25
C GLU A 99 -8.39 -25.47 -0.52
N PHE A 100 -8.82 -24.54 0.34
CA PHE A 100 -7.96 -23.70 1.14
C PHE A 100 -8.06 -24.08 2.62
N VAL A 101 -6.97 -23.85 3.35
CA VAL A 101 -6.91 -23.92 4.80
C VAL A 101 -6.35 -22.60 5.35
N THR A 102 -6.88 -22.15 6.48
CA THR A 102 -6.32 -20.99 7.20
C THR A 102 -4.95 -21.33 7.80
N CYS A 103 -4.04 -20.37 7.85
CA CYS A 103 -2.71 -20.53 8.45
C CYS A 103 -2.74 -20.23 9.97
N GLY A 104 -1.84 -20.86 10.74
CA GLY A 104 -1.55 -20.46 12.14
C GLY A 104 -2.43 -21.09 13.24
N ILE A 105 -2.84 -22.36 13.11
CA ILE A 105 -3.98 -22.87 13.90
C ILE A 105 -3.58 -23.76 15.10
N ARG A 106 -3.93 -23.31 16.31
CA ARG A 106 -4.78 -24.08 17.24
C ARG A 106 -6.23 -23.63 17.03
N ARG A 107 -7.18 -24.57 17.00
CA ARG A 107 -8.62 -24.28 17.17
C ARG A 107 -9.01 -24.86 18.50
N SER A 108 -9.97 -24.22 19.17
CA SER A 108 -10.52 -24.68 20.45
C SER A 108 -10.94 -26.16 20.46
N ASN A 109 -11.28 -26.74 19.31
CA ASN A 109 -11.47 -28.19 19.15
C ASN A 109 -11.29 -28.65 17.67
N PRO A 110 -10.54 -29.73 17.36
CA PRO A 110 -10.42 -30.28 15.99
C PRO A 110 -11.76 -30.77 15.40
N LEU A 111 -12.69 -31.26 16.24
CA LEU A 111 -14.06 -31.58 15.83
C LEU A 111 -14.92 -30.34 15.59
N ALA A 112 -14.51 -29.15 16.07
CA ALA A 112 -15.23 -27.91 15.78
C ALA A 112 -15.27 -27.63 14.27
N ARG A 113 -14.33 -28.14 13.46
CA ARG A 113 -14.39 -28.03 11.98
C ARG A 113 -15.75 -28.48 11.40
N LEU A 114 -16.40 -29.45 12.04
CA LEU A 114 -17.70 -29.99 11.62
C LEU A 114 -18.90 -29.19 12.16
N PHE A 115 -18.69 -28.37 13.21
CA PHE A 115 -19.75 -27.68 13.97
C PHE A 115 -19.50 -26.19 14.23
N LEU A 116 -18.51 -25.57 13.56
CA LEU A 116 -18.22 -24.14 13.72
C LEU A 116 -19.51 -23.34 13.45
N PRO A 117 -19.84 -22.31 14.25
CA PRO A 117 -20.97 -21.44 13.97
C PRO A 117 -20.85 -20.86 12.56
N GLY A 118 -21.96 -20.78 11.81
CA GLY A 118 -21.94 -20.43 10.39
C GLY A 118 -21.27 -19.09 10.03
N ARG A 119 -21.03 -18.21 11.01
CA ARG A 119 -20.51 -16.85 10.83
C ARG A 119 -19.03 -16.63 11.18
N THR A 120 -18.34 -17.62 11.75
CA THR A 120 -16.95 -17.45 12.24
C THR A 120 -15.94 -18.38 11.59
N LEU A 121 -14.70 -17.91 11.40
CA LEU A 121 -13.54 -18.76 11.08
C LEU A 121 -13.01 -19.51 12.32
N GLY A 122 -13.36 -19.05 13.52
CA GLY A 122 -13.05 -19.74 14.78
C GLY A 122 -11.57 -19.77 15.13
N LEU A 123 -10.82 -18.71 14.80
CA LEU A 123 -9.42 -18.57 15.14
C LEU A 123 -9.24 -18.10 16.59
N GLU A 124 -8.25 -18.64 17.28
CA GLU A 124 -7.75 -18.10 18.56
C GLU A 124 -6.66 -17.08 18.26
N LEU A 125 -6.89 -15.82 18.63
CA LEU A 125 -6.03 -14.69 18.24
C LEU A 125 -5.08 -14.26 19.36
N ASP A 126 -5.14 -14.92 20.52
CA ASP A 126 -4.30 -14.64 21.69
C ASP A 126 -2.84 -15.07 21.51
N GLU A 127 -2.58 -15.95 20.55
CA GLU A 127 -1.24 -16.41 20.21
C GLU A 127 -0.42 -15.27 19.57
N PRO A 128 0.88 -15.14 19.92
CA PRO A 128 1.77 -14.23 19.23
C PRO A 128 1.75 -14.49 17.72
N HIS A 129 1.62 -13.43 16.93
CA HIS A 129 1.60 -13.49 15.46
C HIS A 129 0.46 -14.35 14.88
N ALA A 130 -0.72 -14.38 15.50
CA ALA A 130 -1.90 -15.11 15.00
C ALA A 130 -2.27 -14.81 13.54
N LEU A 131 -1.93 -13.62 13.02
CA LEU A 131 -2.13 -13.21 11.62
C LEU A 131 -0.83 -13.00 10.84
N ASP A 132 0.18 -13.84 11.11
CA ASP A 132 1.49 -13.81 10.45
C ASP A 132 1.38 -13.82 8.91
N ARG A 133 2.39 -13.25 8.27
CA ARG A 133 2.52 -13.18 6.82
C ARG A 133 3.83 -13.88 6.42
N PRO A 134 3.82 -15.21 6.28
CA PRO A 134 5.05 -15.99 6.06
C PRO A 134 5.88 -15.48 4.87
N TRP A 135 5.22 -14.99 3.82
CA TRP A 135 5.90 -14.43 2.64
C TRP A 135 6.81 -13.24 2.94
N ARG A 136 6.61 -12.49 4.04
CA ARG A 136 7.50 -11.38 4.42
C ARG A 136 8.93 -11.84 4.72
N ARG A 137 9.10 -13.12 5.11
CA ARG A 137 10.39 -13.73 5.45
C ARG A 137 11.03 -14.46 4.28
N LEU A 138 10.40 -14.46 3.11
CA LEU A 138 10.97 -15.08 1.91
C LEU A 138 11.93 -14.12 1.22
N ALA A 139 12.97 -14.68 0.61
CA ALA A 139 13.84 -13.93 -0.27
C ALA A 139 13.07 -13.53 -1.54
N GLY A 140 13.34 -12.32 -2.04
CA GLY A 140 12.80 -11.87 -3.32
C GLY A 140 13.62 -12.44 -4.47
N THR A 141 12.93 -12.85 -5.53
CA THR A 141 13.58 -13.14 -6.82
C THR A 141 13.72 -11.85 -7.61
N PRO A 142 14.90 -11.54 -8.19
CA PRO A 142 15.09 -10.36 -9.00
C PRO A 142 14.14 -10.30 -10.19
N SER A 143 13.57 -9.12 -10.44
CA SER A 143 12.80 -8.78 -11.64
C SER A 143 13.64 -7.92 -12.58
N ALA A 144 13.19 -7.75 -13.83
CA ALA A 144 13.73 -6.74 -14.74
C ALA A 144 13.66 -5.34 -14.10
N SER A 145 14.70 -4.54 -14.35
CA SER A 145 14.78 -3.15 -13.87
C SER A 145 13.79 -2.26 -14.62
N SER A 146 13.29 -1.22 -13.94
CA SER A 146 12.55 -0.13 -14.57
C SER A 146 13.14 1.21 -14.12
N ASP A 147 13.00 2.25 -14.93
CA ASP A 147 13.45 3.59 -14.56
C ASP A 147 12.67 4.12 -13.34
N LEU A 148 11.36 3.81 -13.31
CA LEU A 148 10.45 4.18 -12.23
C LEU A 148 9.61 2.99 -11.75
N VAL A 149 9.52 2.80 -10.45
CA VAL A 149 8.48 1.97 -9.81
C VAL A 149 7.46 2.87 -9.13
N VAL A 150 6.17 2.67 -9.42
CA VAL A 150 5.06 3.37 -8.76
C VAL A 150 4.30 2.38 -7.89
N ILE A 151 4.14 2.69 -6.60
CA ILE A 151 3.42 1.85 -5.64
C ILE A 151 2.06 2.45 -5.33
N GLY A 152 1.00 1.75 -5.76
CA GLY A 152 -0.40 2.14 -5.60
C GLY A 152 -1.03 2.52 -6.93
N GLY A 153 -2.05 1.78 -7.35
CA GLY A 153 -2.82 1.97 -8.58
C GLY A 153 -4.02 2.90 -8.43
N GLY A 154 -3.99 3.81 -7.46
CA GLY A 154 -4.99 4.88 -7.31
C GLY A 154 -4.79 6.01 -8.33
N VAL A 155 -5.60 7.06 -8.24
CA VAL A 155 -5.53 8.24 -9.14
C VAL A 155 -4.12 8.79 -9.28
N ALA A 156 -3.46 9.05 -8.14
CA ALA A 156 -2.11 9.63 -8.10
C ALA A 156 -1.06 8.73 -8.74
N GLY A 157 -1.10 7.43 -8.45
CA GLY A 157 -0.14 6.49 -9.01
C GLY A 157 -0.35 6.23 -10.50
N MET A 158 -1.59 6.17 -10.97
CA MET A 158 -1.89 6.13 -12.40
C MET A 158 -1.40 7.38 -13.12
N GLU A 159 -1.61 8.57 -12.54
CA GLU A 159 -1.09 9.81 -13.12
C GLU A 159 0.44 9.88 -13.09
N ALA A 160 1.09 9.44 -12.02
CA ALA A 160 2.55 9.36 -11.93
C ALA A 160 3.11 8.42 -13.01
N ALA A 161 2.52 7.24 -13.19
CA ALA A 161 2.92 6.28 -14.21
C ALA A 161 2.78 6.86 -15.62
N LEU A 162 1.63 7.49 -15.94
CA LEU A 162 1.41 8.13 -17.23
C LEU A 162 2.35 9.32 -17.46
N THR A 163 2.66 10.10 -16.42
CA THR A 163 3.58 11.24 -16.51
C THR A 163 5.01 10.78 -16.78
N ALA A 164 5.46 9.73 -16.11
CA ALA A 164 6.77 9.14 -16.32
C ALA A 164 6.90 8.49 -17.70
N ALA A 165 5.87 7.77 -18.16
CA ALA A 165 5.86 7.22 -19.51
C ALA A 165 5.89 8.31 -20.59
N ARG A 166 5.16 9.43 -20.42
CA ARG A 166 5.27 10.62 -21.29
C ARG A 166 6.66 11.26 -21.25
N ALA A 167 7.39 11.08 -20.15
CA ALA A 167 8.77 11.52 -20.01
C ALA A 167 9.79 10.55 -20.65
N GLY A 168 9.35 9.44 -21.24
CA GLY A 168 10.19 8.44 -21.91
C GLY A 168 10.73 7.34 -20.98
N LEU A 169 10.21 7.23 -19.74
CA LEU A 169 10.67 6.24 -18.77
C LEU A 169 9.92 4.93 -18.87
N SER A 170 10.63 3.82 -18.64
CA SER A 170 10.01 2.52 -18.33
C SER A 170 9.45 2.52 -16.91
N VAL A 171 8.20 2.07 -16.76
CA VAL A 171 7.46 2.14 -15.49
C VAL A 171 6.93 0.77 -15.08
N THR A 172 7.17 0.38 -13.84
CA THR A 172 6.43 -0.72 -13.19
C THR A 172 5.42 -0.14 -12.19
N LEU A 173 4.13 -0.30 -12.45
CA LEU A 173 3.03 0.14 -11.57
C LEU A 173 2.52 -1.05 -10.75
N VAL A 174 2.68 -0.99 -9.42
CA VAL A 174 2.31 -2.06 -8.49
C VAL A 174 0.98 -1.74 -7.80
N GLU A 175 0.00 -2.63 -7.91
CA GLU A 175 -1.32 -2.50 -7.25
C GLU A 175 -1.70 -3.78 -6.49
N ALA A 176 -2.14 -3.62 -5.24
CA ALA A 176 -2.48 -4.74 -4.36
C ALA A 176 -3.79 -5.43 -4.77
N SER A 177 -4.73 -4.68 -5.34
CA SER A 177 -6.05 -5.12 -5.79
C SER A 177 -5.99 -5.79 -7.16
N ALA A 178 -7.10 -6.39 -7.59
CA ALA A 178 -7.24 -7.00 -8.91
C ALA A 178 -7.29 -5.99 -10.06
N GLN A 179 -7.69 -4.75 -9.78
CA GLN A 179 -7.83 -3.67 -10.77
C GLN A 179 -7.32 -2.35 -10.21
N LEU A 180 -6.92 -1.45 -11.11
CA LEU A 180 -6.54 -0.07 -10.78
C LEU A 180 -7.77 0.82 -10.53
N GLY A 181 -7.59 1.90 -9.78
CA GLY A 181 -8.62 2.92 -9.51
C GLY A 181 -8.66 3.40 -8.06
N GLY A 182 -8.09 2.64 -7.11
CA GLY A 182 -8.05 3.00 -5.70
C GLY A 182 -9.44 3.21 -5.08
N HIS A 183 -9.60 4.29 -4.30
CA HIS A 183 -10.83 4.60 -3.54
C HIS A 183 -11.61 5.81 -4.08
N SER A 184 -11.28 6.32 -5.27
CA SER A 184 -11.84 7.59 -5.78
C SER A 184 -13.39 7.62 -5.83
N GLY A 185 -14.04 6.48 -6.07
CA GLY A 185 -15.51 6.40 -6.13
C GLY A 185 -16.22 6.84 -4.84
N LEU A 186 -15.59 6.62 -3.69
CA LEU A 186 -16.13 7.01 -2.37
C LEU A 186 -16.10 8.53 -2.17
N PHE A 187 -15.06 9.21 -2.64
CA PHE A 187 -14.87 10.65 -2.43
C PHE A 187 -15.68 11.52 -3.40
N GLY A 188 -16.14 10.94 -4.52
CA GLY A 188 -17.05 11.63 -5.45
C GLY A 188 -16.35 12.63 -6.36
N THR A 189 -17.08 13.65 -6.80
CA THR A 189 -16.62 14.69 -7.74
C THR A 189 -16.71 16.07 -7.13
N GLN A 190 -15.77 16.94 -7.49
CA GLN A 190 -15.93 18.39 -7.31
C GLN A 190 -16.55 19.04 -8.56
N GLU A 191 -16.79 20.34 -8.50
CA GLU A 191 -17.29 21.09 -9.66
C GLU A 191 -16.25 21.10 -10.80
N GLY A 192 -16.73 20.88 -12.03
CA GLY A 192 -15.88 20.79 -13.23
C GLY A 192 -15.12 19.48 -13.39
N GLU A 193 -15.48 18.46 -12.62
CA GLU A 193 -14.77 17.19 -12.53
C GLU A 193 -15.67 16.04 -13.05
N ASP A 194 -15.14 15.17 -13.92
CA ASP A 194 -15.88 14.02 -14.47
C ASP A 194 -16.32 13.04 -13.37
N ASN A 195 -17.31 12.17 -13.65
CA ASN A 195 -17.61 11.06 -12.74
C ASN A 195 -16.34 10.23 -12.43
N PRO A 196 -16.10 9.78 -11.17
CA PRO A 196 -14.88 9.09 -10.80
C PRO A 196 -14.66 7.81 -11.59
N GLU A 197 -15.71 7.02 -11.82
CA GLU A 197 -15.58 5.76 -12.56
C GLU A 197 -15.22 5.99 -14.03
N THR A 198 -15.76 7.02 -14.66
CA THR A 198 -15.41 7.42 -16.02
C THR A 198 -13.94 7.85 -16.12
N ASP A 199 -13.48 8.69 -15.19
CA ASP A 199 -12.08 9.10 -15.16
C ASP A 199 -11.14 7.92 -14.89
N MET A 200 -11.51 7.02 -13.98
CA MET A 200 -10.71 5.83 -13.67
C MET A 200 -10.66 4.87 -14.86
N ALA A 201 -11.77 4.68 -15.58
CA ALA A 201 -11.81 3.87 -16.79
C ALA A 201 -10.86 4.42 -17.87
N ARG A 202 -10.96 5.72 -18.16
CA ARG A 202 -10.07 6.39 -19.11
C ARG A 202 -8.59 6.23 -18.77
N ARG A 203 -8.25 6.34 -17.47
CA ARG A 203 -6.87 6.18 -16.99
C ARG A 203 -6.39 4.73 -17.08
N ARG A 204 -7.25 3.76 -16.77
CA ARG A 204 -6.96 2.33 -16.97
C ARG A 204 -6.67 2.02 -18.44
N ASP A 205 -7.50 2.53 -19.34
CA ASP A 205 -7.33 2.33 -20.78
C ASP A 205 -6.02 2.97 -21.27
N ALA A 206 -5.70 4.17 -20.79
CA ALA A 206 -4.44 4.85 -21.12
C ALA A 206 -3.19 4.10 -20.62
N ILE A 207 -3.27 3.44 -19.45
CA ILE A 207 -2.19 2.59 -18.93
C ILE A 207 -2.08 1.32 -19.75
N ALA A 208 -3.20 0.66 -20.04
CA ALA A 208 -3.22 -0.59 -20.81
C ALA A 208 -2.72 -0.41 -22.25
N ALA A 209 -2.91 0.78 -22.84
CA ALA A 209 -2.45 1.13 -24.18
C ALA A 209 -1.00 1.63 -24.24
N ASN A 210 -0.26 1.68 -23.13
CA ASN A 210 1.09 2.23 -23.07
C ASN A 210 2.13 1.16 -22.77
N ASP A 211 2.91 0.79 -23.80
CA ASP A 211 3.93 -0.27 -23.72
C ASP A 211 5.08 0.05 -22.74
N ALA A 212 5.28 1.31 -22.37
CA ALA A 212 6.28 1.68 -21.37
C ALA A 212 5.82 1.39 -19.93
N ILE A 213 4.54 1.07 -19.71
CA ILE A 213 3.97 0.83 -18.38
C ILE A 213 3.62 -0.66 -18.21
N THR A 214 4.31 -1.32 -17.30
CA THR A 214 3.95 -2.67 -16.85
C THR A 214 3.14 -2.59 -15.55
N ALA A 215 1.85 -2.90 -15.61
CA ALA A 215 0.99 -2.96 -14.43
C ALA A 215 1.00 -4.35 -13.77
N LEU A 216 1.44 -4.41 -12.50
CA LEU A 216 1.44 -5.60 -11.66
C LEU A 216 0.29 -5.52 -10.65
N THR A 217 -0.88 -6.07 -10.99
CA THR A 217 -2.01 -6.22 -10.05
C THR A 217 -1.79 -7.41 -9.11
N HIS A 218 -2.65 -7.56 -8.10
CA HIS A 218 -2.50 -8.57 -7.04
C HIS A 218 -1.12 -8.54 -6.35
N SER A 219 -0.46 -7.37 -6.33
CA SER A 219 0.93 -7.18 -5.93
C SER A 219 1.05 -6.12 -4.83
N HIS A 220 1.64 -6.48 -3.69
CA HIS A 220 1.69 -5.62 -2.51
C HIS A 220 3.15 -5.43 -2.12
N ALA A 221 3.61 -4.18 -2.24
CA ALA A 221 4.91 -3.74 -1.73
C ALA A 221 4.88 -3.67 -0.21
N TYR A 222 5.74 -4.44 0.45
CA TYR A 222 5.78 -4.50 1.91
C TYR A 222 7.13 -4.11 2.49
N ALA A 223 8.09 -3.78 1.62
CA ALA A 223 9.41 -3.29 1.96
C ALA A 223 9.99 -2.47 0.81
N VAL A 224 10.77 -1.47 1.16
CA VAL A 224 11.37 -0.52 0.22
C VAL A 224 12.64 0.05 0.83
N ARG A 225 13.59 0.37 -0.04
CA ARG A 225 14.75 1.22 0.23
C ARG A 225 15.11 1.95 -1.07
N PRO A 226 15.97 2.98 -1.03
CA PRO A 226 16.49 3.55 -2.27
C PRO A 226 17.03 2.47 -3.21
N GLY A 227 16.61 2.51 -4.48
CA GLY A 227 17.01 1.55 -5.51
C GLY A 227 16.19 0.26 -5.59
N LEU A 228 15.34 -0.07 -4.62
CA LEU A 228 14.66 -1.38 -4.56
C LEU A 228 13.30 -1.36 -3.85
N VAL A 229 12.30 -1.97 -4.49
CA VAL A 229 11.03 -2.34 -3.83
C VAL A 229 10.90 -3.86 -3.78
N ARG A 230 10.53 -4.41 -2.62
CA ARG A 230 10.14 -5.82 -2.50
C ARG A 230 8.62 -5.98 -2.42
N ILE A 231 8.07 -6.81 -3.28
CA ILE A 231 6.63 -7.06 -3.40
C ILE A 231 6.29 -8.53 -3.18
N HIS A 232 5.09 -8.80 -2.67
CA HIS A 232 4.47 -10.12 -2.77
C HIS A 232 3.35 -10.09 -3.81
N ARG A 233 3.46 -10.93 -4.84
CA ARG A 233 2.52 -11.05 -5.95
C ARG A 233 1.76 -12.37 -5.85
N VAL A 234 0.47 -12.34 -6.14
CA VAL A 234 -0.35 -13.55 -6.30
C VAL A 234 -0.71 -13.70 -7.78
N GLU A 235 -0.42 -14.86 -8.36
CA GLU A 235 -0.76 -15.20 -9.74
C GLU A 235 -1.57 -16.50 -9.78
N VAL A 236 -2.36 -16.69 -10.83
CA VAL A 236 -3.02 -17.97 -11.10
C VAL A 236 -2.27 -18.67 -12.22
N LYS A 237 -1.57 -19.76 -11.91
CA LYS A 237 -0.85 -20.60 -12.88
C LYS A 237 -1.48 -21.98 -12.89
N GLU A 238 -1.82 -22.48 -14.08
CA GLU A 238 -2.48 -23.79 -14.27
C GLU A 238 -3.73 -23.96 -13.39
N GLY A 239 -4.52 -22.89 -13.27
CA GLY A 239 -5.73 -22.89 -12.45
C GLY A 239 -5.50 -22.94 -10.93
N LYS A 240 -4.27 -22.73 -10.44
CA LYS A 240 -3.96 -22.69 -9.01
C LYS A 240 -3.34 -21.34 -8.62
N PRO A 241 -3.73 -20.75 -7.48
CA PRO A 241 -3.11 -19.53 -7.01
C PRO A 241 -1.73 -19.84 -6.44
N GLN A 242 -0.74 -19.03 -6.80
CA GLN A 242 0.64 -19.14 -6.36
C GLN A 242 1.15 -17.76 -5.94
N GLY A 243 1.92 -17.72 -4.86
CA GLY A 243 2.55 -16.52 -4.34
C GLY A 243 4.02 -16.49 -4.76
N SER A 244 4.51 -15.31 -5.11
CA SER A 244 5.92 -15.05 -5.36
C SER A 244 6.35 -13.76 -4.68
N VAL A 245 7.61 -13.69 -4.26
CA VAL A 245 8.22 -12.48 -3.76
C VAL A 245 9.18 -11.98 -4.83
N LEU A 246 8.96 -10.76 -5.30
CA LEU A 246 9.78 -10.14 -6.34
C LEU A 246 10.53 -8.94 -5.77
N ASP A 247 11.79 -8.82 -6.16
CA ASP A 247 12.63 -7.65 -5.94
C ASP A 247 12.62 -6.83 -7.23
N LEU A 248 12.11 -5.61 -7.15
CA LEU A 248 11.97 -4.66 -8.26
C LEU A 248 13.06 -3.59 -8.14
N PRO A 249 14.16 -3.68 -8.90
CA PRO A 249 15.16 -2.63 -8.95
C PRO A 249 14.59 -1.41 -9.68
N ALA A 250 14.77 -0.22 -9.11
CA ALA A 250 14.37 1.01 -9.77
C ALA A 250 15.17 2.21 -9.28
N ARG A 251 15.58 3.06 -10.23
CA ARG A 251 16.29 4.31 -9.93
C ARG A 251 15.39 5.29 -9.18
N HIS A 252 14.13 5.34 -9.56
CA HIS A 252 13.13 6.22 -8.97
C HIS A 252 11.96 5.39 -8.44
N ILE A 253 11.38 5.82 -7.32
CA ILE A 253 10.23 5.20 -6.69
C ILE A 253 9.21 6.28 -6.32
N VAL A 254 7.95 6.11 -6.74
CA VAL A 254 6.83 6.94 -6.27
C VAL A 254 5.95 6.10 -5.34
N LEU A 255 5.78 6.58 -4.12
CA LEU A 255 4.87 6.01 -3.11
C LEU A 255 3.52 6.72 -3.19
N ALA A 256 2.56 6.09 -3.87
CA ALA A 256 1.17 6.54 -4.03
C ALA A 256 0.20 5.61 -3.26
N THR A 257 0.60 5.21 -2.06
CA THR A 257 -0.10 4.23 -1.20
C THR A 257 -1.44 4.71 -0.63
N GLY A 258 -1.72 6.01 -0.75
CA GLY A 258 -2.97 6.61 -0.29
C GLY A 258 -2.98 6.89 1.21
N ALA A 259 -4.16 6.86 1.81
CA ALA A 259 -4.37 7.08 3.24
C ALA A 259 -5.23 5.95 3.83
N LEU A 260 -4.95 5.63 5.08
CA LEU A 260 -5.72 4.72 5.90
C LEU A 260 -6.87 5.46 6.58
N GLU A 261 -8.04 4.86 6.61
CA GLU A 261 -9.14 5.32 7.45
C GLU A 261 -8.83 4.96 8.90
N ARG A 262 -8.90 5.95 9.79
CA ARG A 262 -8.67 5.75 11.22
C ARG A 262 -9.90 5.14 11.88
N LEU A 263 -9.69 4.24 12.83
CA LEU A 263 -10.75 3.63 13.62
C LEU A 263 -11.11 4.56 14.80
N PRO A 264 -12.38 4.99 14.96
CA PRO A 264 -12.82 5.64 16.19
C PRO A 264 -12.61 4.74 17.41
N ILE A 265 -12.15 5.31 18.52
CA ILE A 265 -11.78 4.56 19.73
C ILE A 265 -12.97 4.58 20.70
N PHE A 266 -13.72 3.48 20.70
CA PHE A 266 -14.82 3.22 21.62
C PHE A 266 -14.89 1.72 21.95
N ALA A 267 -15.54 1.39 23.05
CA ALA A 267 -15.66 0.00 23.49
C ALA A 267 -16.39 -0.86 22.44
N GLY A 268 -15.78 -1.96 21.99
CA GLY A 268 -16.38 -2.85 20.99
C GLY A 268 -16.20 -2.40 19.54
N ASN A 269 -15.28 -1.47 19.25
CA ASN A 269 -15.03 -0.94 17.90
C ASN A 269 -14.47 -1.94 16.87
N ARG A 270 -14.28 -3.21 17.25
CA ARG A 270 -13.87 -4.30 16.35
C ARG A 270 -14.79 -5.52 16.37
N LEU A 271 -15.96 -5.41 17.01
CA LEU A 271 -16.96 -6.47 17.00
C LEU A 271 -17.45 -6.76 15.57
N PRO A 272 -17.81 -8.00 15.23
CA PRO A 272 -18.51 -8.32 13.98
C PRO A 272 -19.72 -7.41 13.76
N GLY A 273 -19.78 -6.77 12.60
CA GLY A 273 -20.78 -5.75 12.26
C GLY A 273 -20.26 -4.30 12.34
N VAL A 274 -19.15 -4.04 13.03
CA VAL A 274 -18.45 -2.74 13.00
C VAL A 274 -17.45 -2.72 11.86
N ILE A 275 -17.48 -1.69 11.01
CA ILE A 275 -16.58 -1.58 9.85
C ILE A 275 -16.32 -0.13 9.44
N GLY A 276 -15.12 0.13 8.93
CA GLY A 276 -14.76 1.40 8.30
C GLY A 276 -15.61 1.73 7.06
N THR A 277 -15.83 3.01 6.78
CA THR A 277 -16.57 3.44 5.58
C THR A 277 -15.84 3.08 4.30
N SER A 278 -14.50 3.14 4.28
CA SER A 278 -13.70 2.80 3.10
C SER A 278 -13.77 1.32 2.78
N ASP A 279 -13.64 0.46 3.80
CA ASP A 279 -13.75 -0.99 3.65
C ASP A 279 -15.17 -1.42 3.28
N ALA A 280 -16.19 -0.79 3.87
CA ALA A 280 -17.59 -1.04 3.52
C ALA A 280 -17.87 -0.67 2.05
N HIS A 281 -17.44 0.51 1.62
CA HIS A 281 -17.57 0.94 0.22
C HIS A 281 -16.82 0.00 -0.72
N ALA A 282 -15.57 -0.39 -0.41
CA ALA A 282 -14.77 -1.27 -1.25
C ALA A 282 -15.41 -2.66 -1.39
N LEU A 283 -15.91 -3.23 -0.30
CA LEU A 283 -16.63 -4.52 -0.33
C LEU A 283 -17.90 -4.45 -1.18
N ALA A 284 -18.67 -3.38 -1.04
CA ALA A 284 -19.94 -3.19 -1.73
C ALA A 284 -19.74 -2.87 -3.22
N SER A 285 -18.97 -1.83 -3.55
CA SER A 285 -18.73 -1.41 -4.94
C SER A 285 -18.02 -2.49 -5.75
N ARG A 286 -16.99 -3.16 -5.21
CA ARG A 286 -16.16 -4.12 -5.95
C ARG A 286 -16.78 -5.52 -5.96
N TYR A 287 -17.37 -5.97 -4.86
CA TYR A 287 -17.82 -7.37 -4.73
C TYR A 287 -19.32 -7.52 -4.45
N GLY A 288 -20.06 -6.42 -4.28
CA GLY A 288 -21.47 -6.44 -3.89
C GLY A 288 -21.70 -7.04 -2.51
N VAL A 289 -20.71 -6.97 -1.63
CA VAL A 289 -20.78 -7.56 -0.28
C VAL A 289 -21.18 -6.52 0.73
N TRP A 290 -22.37 -6.70 1.31
CA TRP A 290 -22.90 -5.90 2.40
C TRP A 290 -23.69 -6.78 3.39
N PRO A 291 -23.09 -7.14 4.53
CA PRO A 291 -23.82 -7.78 5.62
C PRO A 291 -24.92 -6.91 6.24
N GLY A 292 -26.17 -7.43 6.26
CA GLY A 292 -27.35 -6.81 6.88
C GLY A 292 -28.14 -5.89 5.92
N GLU A 293 -29.36 -5.51 6.32
CA GLU A 293 -30.24 -4.63 5.52
C GLU A 293 -30.27 -3.18 6.03
N ALA A 294 -29.81 -2.97 7.26
CA ALA A 294 -29.80 -1.67 7.92
C ALA A 294 -28.45 -1.38 8.58
N ALA A 295 -28.08 -0.10 8.62
CA ALA A 295 -26.87 0.36 9.27
C ALA A 295 -27.09 1.68 10.03
N ILE A 296 -26.24 1.89 11.03
CA ILE A 296 -26.01 3.19 11.66
C ILE A 296 -24.65 3.67 11.21
N LEU A 297 -24.52 4.97 10.97
CA LEU A 297 -23.26 5.61 10.63
C LEU A 297 -22.78 6.48 11.79
N ALA A 298 -21.51 6.36 12.14
CA ALA A 298 -20.81 7.22 13.09
C ALA A 298 -19.59 7.84 12.40
N THR A 299 -19.48 9.17 12.41
CA THR A 299 -18.45 9.87 11.64
C THR A 299 -18.05 11.20 12.25
N GLY A 300 -16.82 11.63 11.99
CA GLY A 300 -16.39 13.02 12.09
C GLY A 300 -16.09 13.65 10.73
N SER A 301 -16.35 12.94 9.63
CA SER A 301 -15.92 13.26 8.27
C SER A 301 -17.09 13.41 7.29
N ASN A 302 -16.93 14.33 6.33
CA ASN A 302 -17.90 14.59 5.26
C ASN A 302 -18.10 13.41 4.31
N VAL A 303 -17.04 12.62 4.07
CA VAL A 303 -17.06 11.49 3.12
C VAL A 303 -18.08 10.41 3.52
N ALA A 304 -18.29 10.24 4.82
CA ALA A 304 -19.22 9.25 5.35
C ALA A 304 -20.68 9.48 4.93
N TYR A 305 -21.11 10.74 4.80
CA TYR A 305 -22.45 11.07 4.31
C TYR A 305 -22.67 10.61 2.87
N ARG A 306 -21.61 10.70 2.05
CA ARG A 306 -21.68 10.20 0.69
C ARG A 306 -21.87 8.68 0.66
N LEU A 307 -21.18 7.93 1.54
CA LEU A 307 -21.43 6.50 1.67
C LEU A 307 -22.88 6.21 2.08
N ALA A 308 -23.46 7.00 2.99
CA ALA A 308 -24.85 6.82 3.40
C ALA A 308 -25.83 6.94 2.22
N ILE A 309 -25.64 7.95 1.37
CA ILE A 309 -26.45 8.13 0.15
C ILE A 309 -26.26 6.95 -0.81
N LEU A 310 -25.01 6.58 -1.11
CA LEU A 310 -24.71 5.44 -1.99
C LEU A 310 -25.32 4.12 -1.48
N ALA A 311 -25.33 3.92 -0.16
CA ALA A 311 -25.94 2.76 0.47
C ALA A 311 -27.48 2.79 0.34
N SER A 312 -28.11 3.94 0.56
CA SER A 312 -29.57 4.07 0.38
C SER A 312 -30.00 3.92 -1.08
N ASP A 313 -29.22 4.41 -2.04
CA ASP A 313 -29.44 4.15 -3.47
C ASP A 313 -29.36 2.65 -3.80
N ALA A 314 -28.58 1.89 -3.04
CA ALA A 314 -28.46 0.44 -3.16
C ALA A 314 -29.49 -0.34 -2.30
N GLY A 315 -30.53 0.34 -1.78
CA GLY A 315 -31.60 -0.26 -0.99
C GLY A 315 -31.25 -0.54 0.48
N ILE A 316 -30.11 -0.07 0.99
CA ILE A 316 -29.70 -0.26 2.39
C ILE A 316 -30.28 0.86 3.26
N ALA A 317 -30.97 0.48 4.33
CA ALA A 317 -31.57 1.43 5.26
C ALA A 317 -30.50 2.06 6.18
N ILE A 318 -30.20 3.34 5.99
CA ILE A 318 -29.38 4.11 6.93
C ILE A 318 -30.29 4.83 7.92
N GLY A 319 -30.46 4.26 9.11
CA GLY A 319 -31.44 4.78 10.08
C GLY A 319 -31.01 6.09 10.74
N ARG A 320 -29.71 6.24 11.03
CA ARG A 320 -29.16 7.38 11.77
C ARG A 320 -27.71 7.64 11.41
N ILE A 321 -27.34 8.92 11.41
CA ILE A 321 -25.96 9.40 11.34
C ILE A 321 -25.63 10.11 12.66
N LEU A 322 -24.67 9.55 13.41
CA LEU A 322 -24.01 10.17 14.55
C LEU A 322 -22.82 10.97 14.02
N ASP A 323 -22.88 12.29 14.12
CA ASP A 323 -21.76 13.15 13.73
C ASP A 323 -21.10 13.71 14.98
N SER A 324 -19.81 13.46 15.19
CA SER A 324 -19.12 13.95 16.38
C SER A 324 -18.93 15.47 16.37
N ARG A 325 -19.12 16.14 15.23
CA ARG A 325 -19.07 17.60 15.13
C ARG A 325 -20.37 18.19 15.70
N PRO A 326 -20.29 19.23 16.54
CA PRO A 326 -21.48 19.89 17.09
C PRO A 326 -22.34 20.60 16.03
N ASN A 327 -21.70 21.17 15.01
CA ASN A 327 -22.34 21.94 13.94
C ASN A 327 -21.81 21.51 12.56
N PRO A 328 -22.09 20.27 12.10
CA PRO A 328 -21.57 19.80 10.83
C PRO A 328 -22.27 20.51 9.68
N SER A 329 -21.49 20.94 8.70
CA SER A 329 -21.98 21.30 7.37
C SER A 329 -21.35 20.36 6.34
N SER A 330 -22.19 19.87 5.43
CA SER A 330 -21.78 19.13 4.25
C SER A 330 -22.86 19.26 3.20
N ARG A 331 -22.47 19.33 1.93
CA ARG A 331 -23.37 19.28 0.78
C ARG A 331 -24.31 18.06 0.82
N PHE A 332 -23.91 16.98 1.50
CA PHE A 332 -24.67 15.73 1.60
C PHE A 332 -25.68 15.66 2.75
N ILE A 333 -25.65 16.58 3.72
CA ILE A 333 -26.56 16.54 4.88
C ILE A 333 -28.02 16.77 4.47
N ALA A 334 -28.28 17.74 3.59
CA ALA A 334 -29.63 18.03 3.11
C ALA A 334 -30.23 16.82 2.36
N PHE A 335 -29.43 16.19 1.50
CA PHE A 335 -29.81 14.93 0.85
C PHE A 335 -30.07 13.84 1.88
N SER A 336 -29.16 13.61 2.83
CA SER A 336 -29.34 12.59 3.87
C SER A 336 -30.67 12.73 4.62
N ARG A 337 -31.10 13.96 4.95
CA ARG A 337 -32.42 14.23 5.54
C ARG A 337 -33.57 13.88 4.60
N ALA A 338 -33.45 14.20 3.31
CA ALA A 338 -34.45 13.86 2.30
C ALA A 338 -34.60 12.34 2.10
N TYR A 339 -33.52 11.56 2.30
CA TYR A 339 -33.56 10.09 2.36
C TYR A 339 -34.13 9.55 3.69
N GLY A 340 -34.53 10.41 4.62
CA GLY A 340 -35.12 10.02 5.91
C GLY A 340 -34.10 9.67 7.00
N MET A 341 -32.81 9.95 6.79
CA MET A 341 -31.76 9.63 7.76
C MET A 341 -31.78 10.62 8.93
N VAL A 342 -31.94 10.10 10.14
CA VAL A 342 -31.93 10.95 11.35
C VAL A 342 -30.53 11.46 11.62
N GLN A 343 -30.38 12.79 11.72
CA GLN A 343 -29.11 13.45 12.01
C GLN A 343 -28.96 13.65 13.52
N THR A 344 -27.82 13.28 14.09
CA THR A 344 -27.52 13.47 15.52
C THR A 344 -26.12 14.09 15.66
N PRO A 345 -26.01 15.42 15.47
CA PRO A 345 -24.75 16.13 15.62
C PRO A 345 -24.31 16.19 17.08
N GLY A 346 -23.00 16.29 17.31
CA GLY A 346 -22.38 16.24 18.63
C GLY A 346 -22.57 14.91 19.35
N ALA A 347 -22.72 13.80 18.61
CA ALA A 347 -22.89 12.47 19.18
C ALA A 347 -21.87 11.49 18.61
N ALA A 348 -21.39 10.60 19.48
CA ALA A 348 -20.42 9.57 19.15
C ALA A 348 -20.87 8.21 19.73
N PRO A 349 -20.47 7.09 19.10
CA PRO A 349 -20.61 5.78 19.73
C PRO A 349 -19.70 5.71 20.95
N ARG A 350 -20.28 5.47 22.13
CA ARG A 350 -19.56 5.23 23.38
C ARG A 350 -19.20 3.76 23.56
N SER A 351 -20.11 2.87 23.18
CA SER A 351 -19.88 1.43 23.21
C SER A 351 -20.77 0.70 22.23
N ALA A 352 -20.28 -0.45 21.75
CA ALA A 352 -21.05 -1.44 21.02
C ALA A 352 -20.95 -2.80 21.71
N GLY A 353 -22.05 -3.56 21.69
CA GLY A 353 -22.11 -4.92 22.22
C GLY A 353 -22.93 -5.84 21.33
N LEU A 354 -22.66 -7.15 21.37
CA LEU A 354 -23.45 -8.16 20.65
C LEU A 354 -24.62 -8.63 21.53
N ILE A 355 -25.84 -8.54 21.03
CA ILE A 355 -27.05 -8.90 21.79
C ILE A 355 -27.39 -10.39 21.65
N LYS A 356 -27.14 -10.96 20.47
CA LYS A 356 -27.42 -12.36 20.16
C LYS A 356 -26.27 -12.94 19.36
N ALA A 357 -26.14 -14.26 19.37
CA ALA A 357 -25.21 -15.04 18.55
C ALA A 357 -25.45 -14.94 17.01
N GLY A 358 -26.15 -13.90 16.54
CA GLY A 358 -26.56 -13.66 15.15
C GLY A 358 -26.09 -12.33 14.56
N GLY A 359 -25.27 -11.53 15.26
CA GLY A 359 -24.62 -10.34 14.69
C GLY A 359 -25.36 -9.00 14.85
N THR A 360 -26.45 -8.94 15.62
CA THR A 360 -27.07 -7.65 15.98
C THR A 360 -26.25 -6.94 17.05
N LEU A 361 -25.92 -5.69 16.78
CA LEU A 361 -25.23 -4.77 17.67
C LEU A 361 -26.22 -3.93 18.48
N SER A 362 -25.93 -3.76 19.76
CA SER A 362 -26.42 -2.67 20.60
C SER A 362 -25.40 -1.54 20.56
N VAL A 363 -25.79 -0.34 20.17
CA VAL A 363 -24.91 0.83 20.08
C VAL A 363 -25.39 1.88 21.08
N HIS A 364 -24.56 2.18 22.07
CA HIS A 364 -24.79 3.26 23.03
C HIS A 364 -24.04 4.51 22.61
N THR A 365 -24.68 5.67 22.73
CA THR A 365 -24.02 6.95 22.45
C THR A 365 -23.38 7.53 23.72
N ASP A 366 -22.54 8.54 23.54
CA ASP A 366 -21.99 9.36 24.61
C ASP A 366 -23.00 10.35 25.21
N GLN A 367 -24.17 10.53 24.56
CA GLN A 367 -25.25 11.36 25.07
C GLN A 367 -26.03 10.67 26.19
N ALA A 368 -26.10 11.31 27.35
CA ALA A 368 -26.82 10.80 28.51
C ALA A 368 -28.32 10.65 28.25
N GLY A 369 -28.92 9.58 28.80
CA GLY A 369 -30.37 9.32 28.70
C GLY A 369 -30.85 8.83 27.34
N THR A 370 -29.95 8.49 26.42
CA THR A 370 -30.29 7.88 25.13
C THR A 370 -30.42 6.37 25.24
N GLU A 371 -31.52 5.82 24.75
CA GLU A 371 -31.70 4.37 24.62
C GLU A 371 -30.71 3.78 23.60
N PRO A 372 -30.20 2.55 23.83
CA PRO A 372 -29.31 1.90 22.88
C PRO A 372 -30.01 1.64 21.54
N MET A 373 -29.30 1.90 20.46
CA MET A 373 -29.79 1.64 19.12
C MET A 373 -29.43 0.23 18.67
N LEU A 374 -30.37 -0.44 18.03
CA LEU A 374 -30.17 -1.79 17.50
C LEU A 374 -29.86 -1.72 16.02
N THR A 375 -28.78 -2.36 15.59
CA THR A 375 -28.41 -2.40 14.17
C THR A 375 -27.68 -3.68 13.82
N GLY A 376 -27.78 -4.15 12.57
CA GLY A 376 -26.94 -5.22 12.07
C GLY A 376 -25.52 -4.75 11.72
N ARG A 377 -25.33 -3.44 11.54
CA ARG A 377 -24.06 -2.86 11.12
C ARG A 377 -23.85 -1.46 11.68
N LEU A 378 -22.64 -1.20 12.14
CA LEU A 378 -22.16 0.13 12.54
C LEU A 378 -21.02 0.53 11.61
N LEU A 379 -21.28 1.49 10.74
CA LEU A 379 -20.27 2.11 9.89
C LEU A 379 -19.55 3.18 10.70
N VAL A 380 -18.22 3.19 10.68
CA VAL A 380 -17.42 4.13 11.47
C VAL A 380 -16.38 4.83 10.59
N CYS A 381 -16.18 6.13 10.80
CA CYS A 381 -15.12 6.90 10.14
C CYS A 381 -14.41 7.83 11.13
N GLY A 382 -13.15 7.53 11.43
CA GLY A 382 -12.31 8.32 12.35
C GLY A 382 -11.38 9.32 11.65
N GLY A 383 -11.63 9.62 10.37
CA GLY A 383 -10.75 10.47 9.57
C GLY A 383 -9.61 9.69 8.90
N TRP A 384 -8.54 10.40 8.52
CA TRP A 384 -7.57 9.89 7.55
C TRP A 384 -6.12 10.04 8.02
N GLN A 385 -5.35 8.98 7.90
CA GLN A 385 -3.92 8.93 8.15
C GLN A 385 -3.18 8.58 6.86
N PRO A 386 -2.38 9.48 6.25
CA PRO A 386 -1.49 9.14 5.14
C PRO A 386 -0.73 7.85 5.41
N ASP A 387 -0.72 6.91 4.47
CA ASP A 387 -0.01 5.64 4.63
C ASP A 387 1.49 5.85 4.36
N LEU A 388 2.22 6.18 5.42
CA LEU A 388 3.66 6.38 5.40
C LEU A 388 4.44 5.12 5.76
N THR A 389 3.81 3.94 5.79
CA THR A 389 4.49 2.69 6.20
C THR A 389 5.75 2.42 5.36
N LEU A 390 5.63 2.51 4.03
CA LEU A 390 6.77 2.34 3.12
C LEU A 390 7.76 3.51 3.20
N TRP A 391 7.27 4.72 3.46
CA TRP A 391 8.12 5.89 3.66
C TRP A 391 9.03 5.72 4.88
N HIS A 392 8.49 5.28 6.02
CA HIS A 392 9.27 4.99 7.22
C HIS A 392 10.25 3.82 7.02
N LEU A 393 9.82 2.76 6.31
CA LEU A 393 10.70 1.64 5.95
C LEU A 393 11.89 2.06 5.07
N ALA A 394 11.71 3.08 4.22
CA ALA A 394 12.79 3.67 3.43
C ALA A 394 13.69 4.64 4.23
N GLY A 395 13.41 4.86 5.52
CA GLY A 395 14.14 5.79 6.37
C GLY A 395 13.58 7.23 6.38
N GLY A 396 12.41 7.45 5.78
CA GLY A 396 11.74 8.75 5.74
C GLY A 396 11.34 9.27 7.11
N ARG A 397 11.43 10.59 7.28
CA ARG A 397 11.01 11.29 8.51
C ARG A 397 9.56 11.74 8.45
N SER A 398 8.94 11.92 9.60
CA SER A 398 7.56 12.41 9.68
C SER A 398 7.37 13.21 10.95
N ARG A 399 6.24 13.92 11.07
CA ARG A 399 5.86 14.66 12.26
C ARG A 399 4.35 14.64 12.45
N TRP A 400 3.89 14.88 13.67
CA TRP A 400 2.48 15.14 13.92
C TRP A 400 2.07 16.52 13.37
N HIS A 401 0.98 16.56 12.63
CA HIS A 401 0.38 17.80 12.15
C HIS A 401 -0.84 18.17 13.01
N GLY A 402 -0.62 19.03 14.03
CA GLY A 402 -1.62 19.34 15.05
C GLY A 402 -2.97 19.85 14.52
N ARG A 403 -2.97 20.60 13.41
CA ARG A 403 -4.22 21.10 12.80
C ARG A 403 -5.00 20.01 12.04
N HIS A 404 -4.30 19.02 11.49
CA HIS A 404 -4.92 17.96 10.68
C HIS A 404 -5.12 16.66 11.46
N HIS A 405 -4.62 16.59 12.71
CA HIS A 405 -4.73 15.44 13.62
C HIS A 405 -4.25 14.12 12.98
N ARG A 406 -3.08 14.17 12.34
CA ARG A 406 -2.46 13.03 11.65
C ARG A 406 -0.94 13.20 11.55
N ILE A 407 -0.25 12.11 11.26
CA ILE A 407 1.18 12.10 10.96
C ILE A 407 1.37 12.41 9.47
N GLU A 408 2.28 13.34 9.16
CA GLU A 408 2.62 13.73 7.79
C GLU A 408 4.13 13.60 7.57
N ALA A 409 4.53 13.30 6.33
CA ALA A 409 5.94 13.16 5.96
C ALA A 409 6.69 14.50 6.07
N GLU A 410 7.99 14.41 6.35
CA GLU A 410 8.87 15.57 6.43
C GLU A 410 10.18 15.32 5.67
N GLY A 411 10.62 16.33 4.92
CA GLY A 411 11.83 16.27 4.10
C GLY A 411 11.65 15.47 2.82
N GLY A 412 12.76 15.04 2.23
CA GLY A 412 12.82 14.20 1.03
C GLY A 412 13.65 12.95 1.28
N LEU A 413 13.50 11.96 0.41
CA LEU A 413 14.36 10.78 0.34
C LEU A 413 14.94 10.69 -1.07
N ASP A 414 16.22 10.36 -1.16
CA ASP A 414 16.87 10.23 -2.46
C ASP A 414 16.23 9.08 -3.26
N GLY A 415 15.92 9.38 -4.52
CA GLY A 415 15.22 8.47 -5.42
C GLY A 415 13.77 8.10 -5.03
N ILE A 416 13.19 8.67 -3.97
CA ILE A 416 11.83 8.31 -3.50
C ILE A 416 10.97 9.57 -3.29
N ALA A 417 9.79 9.61 -3.91
CA ALA A 417 8.81 10.67 -3.72
C ALA A 417 7.44 10.13 -3.27
N LEU A 418 6.66 10.94 -2.55
CA LEU A 418 5.27 10.65 -2.18
C LEU A 418 4.32 11.31 -3.18
N ALA A 419 3.17 10.66 -3.43
CA ALA A 419 2.09 11.23 -4.25
C ALA A 419 0.70 10.91 -3.67
N GLY A 420 -0.28 11.74 -4.02
CA GLY A 420 -1.67 11.57 -3.58
C GLY A 420 -1.84 11.70 -2.07
N SER A 421 -2.76 10.91 -1.51
CA SER A 421 -3.08 11.00 -0.08
C SER A 421 -1.95 10.54 0.85
N ALA A 422 -0.98 9.79 0.33
CA ALA A 422 0.26 9.49 1.05
C ALA A 422 1.13 10.75 1.21
N ALA A 423 1.08 11.67 0.25
CA ALA A 423 1.70 13.00 0.34
C ALA A 423 0.83 14.04 1.06
N GLY A 424 -0.36 13.65 1.55
CA GLY A 424 -1.27 14.55 2.27
C GLY A 424 -2.34 15.22 1.39
N TYR A 425 -2.45 14.86 0.11
CA TYR A 425 -3.46 15.42 -0.81
C TYR A 425 -4.70 14.52 -0.91
N PHE A 426 -5.89 15.06 -0.66
CA PHE A 426 -7.12 14.25 -0.50
C PHE A 426 -8.16 14.44 -1.59
N THR A 427 -8.12 15.55 -2.32
CA THR A 427 -8.98 15.72 -3.50
C THR A 427 -8.44 14.91 -4.68
N ARG A 428 -9.32 14.58 -5.62
CA ARG A 428 -8.90 13.92 -6.86
C ARG A 428 -7.95 14.80 -7.66
N ARG A 429 -8.25 16.10 -7.82
CA ARG A 429 -7.34 17.08 -8.45
C ARG A 429 -5.96 17.09 -7.77
N GLY A 430 -5.91 17.26 -6.45
CA GLY A 430 -4.66 17.26 -5.70
C GLY A 430 -3.88 15.94 -5.85
N CYS A 431 -4.57 14.80 -5.93
CA CYS A 431 -3.95 13.52 -6.21
C CYS A 431 -3.33 13.44 -7.62
N ILE A 432 -4.00 13.98 -8.64
CA ILE A 432 -3.49 14.04 -10.02
C ILE A 432 -2.25 14.93 -10.07
N GLU A 433 -2.37 16.17 -9.61
CA GLU A 433 -1.29 17.16 -9.64
C GLU A 433 -0.07 16.70 -8.82
N SER A 434 -0.28 16.08 -7.66
CA SER A 434 0.82 15.52 -6.87
C SER A 434 1.49 14.30 -7.50
N GLY A 435 0.76 13.49 -8.27
CA GLY A 435 1.35 12.41 -9.07
C GLY A 435 2.31 12.95 -10.13
N GLN A 436 1.96 14.07 -10.77
CA GLN A 436 2.82 14.77 -11.73
C GLN A 436 4.02 15.41 -11.04
N ASP A 437 3.78 16.11 -9.93
CA ASP A 437 4.83 16.78 -9.14
C ASP A 437 5.86 15.80 -8.61
N ALA A 438 5.45 14.63 -8.12
CA ALA A 438 6.37 13.60 -7.63
C ALA A 438 7.34 13.13 -8.72
N VAL A 439 6.86 12.91 -9.94
CA VAL A 439 7.71 12.55 -11.08
C VAL A 439 8.63 13.71 -11.47
N ASN A 440 8.11 14.93 -11.53
CA ASN A 440 8.93 16.11 -11.85
C ASN A 440 10.04 16.33 -10.82
N ALA A 441 9.75 16.14 -9.53
CA ALA A 441 10.74 16.22 -8.45
C ALA A 441 11.86 15.19 -8.64
N LEU A 442 11.51 13.93 -8.92
CA LEU A 442 12.49 12.85 -9.13
C LEU A 442 13.37 13.07 -10.36
N LEU A 443 12.85 13.76 -11.38
CA LEU A 443 13.57 14.06 -12.63
C LEU A 443 14.27 15.44 -12.63
N GLY A 444 14.24 16.17 -11.51
CA GLY A 444 14.82 17.52 -11.43
C GLY A 444 14.16 18.53 -12.38
N ARG A 445 12.89 18.31 -12.75
CA ARG A 445 12.12 19.19 -13.64
C ARG A 445 11.45 20.31 -12.85
N PRO A 446 11.06 21.42 -13.52
CA PRO A 446 10.26 22.47 -12.89
C PRO A 446 9.00 21.91 -12.22
N ARG A 447 8.74 22.36 -11.00
CA ARG A 447 7.62 21.93 -10.16
C ARG A 447 6.58 23.02 -10.05
N ALA A 448 5.31 22.63 -9.97
CA ALA A 448 4.20 23.53 -9.74
C ALA A 448 3.57 23.22 -8.36
N PRO A 449 3.09 24.23 -7.62
CA PRO A 449 2.32 23.98 -6.40
C PRO A 449 1.08 23.15 -6.69
N VAL A 450 0.88 22.09 -5.92
CA VAL A 450 -0.31 21.23 -5.98
C VAL A 450 -1.48 21.94 -5.33
N GLN A 451 -2.62 21.99 -6.04
CA GLN A 451 -3.88 22.54 -5.54
C GLN A 451 -4.76 21.42 -4.99
N ASP A 452 -5.11 21.53 -3.70
CA ASP A 452 -5.94 20.54 -3.01
C ASP A 452 -7.05 21.23 -2.19
N PRO A 453 -8.11 21.75 -2.84
CA PRO A 453 -9.23 22.38 -2.14
C PRO A 453 -10.12 21.30 -1.50
N VAL A 454 -9.68 20.79 -0.34
CA VAL A 454 -10.35 19.69 0.39
C VAL A 454 -11.74 20.08 0.89
N ILE A 455 -11.92 21.35 1.26
CA ILE A 455 -13.14 21.86 1.88
C ILE A 455 -13.69 22.98 1.02
N ASP A 456 -14.95 22.86 0.61
CA ASP A 456 -15.69 24.01 0.14
C ASP A 456 -16.14 24.84 1.37
N PRO A 457 -15.56 26.03 1.61
CA PRO A 457 -15.84 26.80 2.83
C PRO A 457 -17.30 27.28 2.91
N ILE A 458 -18.06 27.24 1.80
CA ILE A 458 -19.47 27.61 1.76
C ILE A 458 -20.35 26.42 2.20
N HIS A 459 -19.95 25.20 1.83
CA HIS A 459 -20.82 24.03 1.94
C HIS A 459 -20.37 22.97 2.95
N GLU A 460 -19.10 23.00 3.38
CA GLU A 460 -18.48 21.94 4.15
C GLU A 460 -17.71 22.46 5.37
N SER A 461 -17.91 21.79 6.50
CA SER A 461 -17.10 21.97 7.69
C SER A 461 -15.91 21.02 7.63
N PRO A 462 -14.74 21.39 8.21
CA PRO A 462 -13.62 20.47 8.31
C PRO A 462 -13.99 19.14 8.97
N ASP A 463 -13.24 18.10 8.63
CA ASP A 463 -13.29 16.84 9.34
C ASP A 463 -12.83 17.04 10.79
N ALA A 464 -13.51 16.38 11.73
CA ALA A 464 -13.12 16.35 13.13
C ALA A 464 -11.93 15.40 13.36
N PRO A 465 -11.19 15.55 14.47
CA PRO A 465 -10.26 14.53 14.94
C PRO A 465 -10.93 13.17 15.09
N ALA A 466 -10.13 12.10 15.09
CA ALA A 466 -10.62 10.75 15.36
C ALA A 466 -11.38 10.72 16.70
N THR A 467 -12.62 10.26 16.67
CA THR A 467 -13.48 10.25 17.86
C THR A 467 -12.96 9.26 18.90
N ILE A 468 -12.84 9.72 20.14
CA ILE A 468 -12.46 8.90 21.30
C ILE A 468 -13.51 9.07 22.38
N THR A 469 -14.00 7.96 22.92
CA THR A 469 -14.96 7.95 24.03
C THR A 469 -14.46 7.13 25.19
N GLU A 470 -14.85 7.50 26.41
CA GLU A 470 -14.51 6.75 27.61
C GLU A 470 -15.34 5.46 27.69
N PRO A 471 -14.69 4.28 27.76
CA PRO A 471 -15.39 3.01 27.86
C PRO A 471 -16.12 2.90 29.21
N PRO A 472 -17.33 2.30 29.25
CA PRO A 472 -17.95 1.86 30.51
C PRO A 472 -17.10 0.78 31.21
N ASP A 473 -17.20 0.68 32.55
CA ASP A 473 -16.37 -0.23 33.38
C ASP A 473 -16.44 -1.72 32.97
N ASP A 474 -17.59 -2.17 32.46
CA ASP A 474 -17.86 -3.56 32.06
C ASP A 474 -18.00 -3.76 30.54
N ALA A 475 -17.57 -2.79 29.73
CA ALA A 475 -17.71 -2.88 28.28
C ALA A 475 -16.61 -3.71 27.59
N ALA A 476 -16.85 -4.07 26.33
CA ALA A 476 -15.83 -4.65 25.46
C ALA A 476 -14.61 -3.72 25.33
N PRO A 477 -13.41 -4.24 25.04
CA PRO A 477 -12.23 -3.40 24.86
C PRO A 477 -12.37 -2.48 23.65
N ALA A 478 -11.67 -1.36 23.70
CA ALA A 478 -11.47 -0.46 22.57
C ALA A 478 -10.08 -0.73 21.95
N PHE A 479 -10.04 -0.92 20.63
CA PHE A 479 -8.80 -1.13 19.88
C PHE A 479 -8.31 0.17 19.25
N LEU A 480 -6.99 0.30 19.09
CA LEU A 480 -6.36 1.50 18.54
C LEU A 480 -6.46 1.58 17.02
N ASP A 481 -6.45 0.44 16.35
CA ASP A 481 -6.55 0.33 14.90
C ASP A 481 -7.31 -0.95 14.47
N SER A 482 -7.77 -0.94 13.23
CA SER A 482 -8.48 -2.03 12.53
C SER A 482 -7.54 -3.15 12.03
N GLY A 483 -6.22 -2.97 12.19
CA GLY A 483 -5.16 -3.84 11.71
C GLY A 483 -5.07 -5.22 12.38
N ARG A 484 -3.88 -5.81 12.38
CA ARG A 484 -3.59 -7.19 12.83
C ARG A 484 -2.94 -7.27 14.21
N GLU A 485 -2.58 -6.12 14.75
CA GLU A 485 -1.75 -5.96 15.94
C GLU A 485 -2.60 -6.05 17.21
N PHE A 486 -3.92 -5.85 17.10
CA PHE A 486 -4.89 -5.97 18.19
C PHE A 486 -4.54 -5.15 19.44
N LEU A 487 -3.81 -4.04 19.27
CA LEU A 487 -3.49 -3.13 20.36
C LEU A 487 -4.78 -2.50 20.89
N GLN A 488 -4.92 -2.56 22.21
CA GLN A 488 -6.07 -2.04 22.93
C GLN A 488 -5.70 -0.76 23.65
N ARG A 489 -6.67 0.14 23.79
CA ARG A 489 -6.57 1.30 24.67
C ARG A 489 -6.20 0.84 26.09
N PRO A 490 -5.12 1.39 26.71
CA PRO A 490 -4.81 1.15 28.11
C PRO A 490 -6.01 1.47 29.00
N SER A 491 -6.38 0.53 29.87
CA SER A 491 -7.49 0.70 30.81
C SER A 491 -6.93 0.73 32.23
N PRO A 492 -7.30 1.72 33.07
CA PRO A 492 -6.88 1.74 34.47
C PRO A 492 -7.44 0.50 35.20
N PRO A 493 -6.73 -0.04 36.21
CA PRO A 493 -7.24 -1.15 36.99
C PRO A 493 -8.54 -0.74 37.73
N PRO A 494 -9.52 -1.64 37.88
CA PRO A 494 -10.79 -1.31 38.52
C PRO A 494 -10.58 -0.86 39.97
N ARG A 495 -11.19 0.28 40.32
CA ARG A 495 -11.19 0.84 41.69
C ARG A 495 -12.30 0.17 42.51
N SER A 496 -11.97 -0.91 43.22
CA SER A 496 -12.86 -1.55 44.20
C SER A 496 -12.15 -1.65 45.54
N TRP A 497 -12.82 -1.43 46.67
CA TRP A 497 -12.22 -1.60 48.00
C TRP A 497 -11.66 -3.02 48.22
N THR A 498 -12.22 -4.02 47.53
CA THR A 498 -11.72 -5.41 47.52
C THR A 498 -10.50 -5.63 46.62
N SER A 499 -10.18 -4.70 45.70
CA SER A 499 -9.00 -4.80 44.82
C SER A 499 -7.68 -4.47 45.52
N ILE A 500 -7.71 -3.83 46.70
CA ILE A 500 -6.54 -3.65 47.57
C ILE A 500 -5.95 -5.01 48.00
N PHE A 501 -6.81 -6.04 48.13
CA PHE A 501 -6.40 -7.41 48.48
C PHE A 501 -6.18 -8.31 47.25
N ARG A 502 -6.45 -7.82 46.04
CA ARG A 502 -6.27 -8.53 44.77
C ARG A 502 -5.53 -7.66 43.76
N ARG A 503 -4.21 -7.84 43.66
CA ARG A 503 -3.43 -7.42 42.48
C ARG A 503 -3.91 -8.23 41.26
N ARG A 504 -5.00 -7.81 40.62
CA ARG A 504 -5.32 -8.28 39.27
C ARG A 504 -4.48 -7.48 38.28
N PRO A 505 -3.68 -8.12 37.41
CA PRO A 505 -3.04 -7.40 36.31
C PRO A 505 -4.11 -6.72 35.44
N PRO A 506 -3.78 -5.61 34.76
CA PRO A 506 -4.70 -4.95 33.85
C PRO A 506 -5.21 -5.97 32.81
N ARG A 507 -6.51 -5.92 32.48
CA ARG A 507 -7.17 -6.88 31.56
C ARG A 507 -6.45 -7.01 30.21
N ASN A 508 -5.72 -5.97 29.80
CA ASN A 508 -5.00 -5.92 28.54
C ASN A 508 -3.46 -6.06 28.66
N GLY A 509 -2.90 -6.06 29.87
CA GLY A 509 -1.46 -6.16 30.13
C GLY A 509 -0.61 -4.93 29.79
N LEU A 510 -1.17 -3.88 29.18
CA LEU A 510 -0.44 -2.69 28.72
C LEU A 510 -0.91 -1.45 29.46
N VAL A 511 0.02 -0.79 30.16
CA VAL A 511 -0.19 0.52 30.79
C VAL A 511 0.20 1.64 29.84
N ALA A 512 1.19 1.40 28.96
CA ALA A 512 1.63 2.33 27.93
C ALA A 512 1.92 1.61 26.61
N LEU A 513 1.91 2.37 25.49
CA LEU A 513 2.27 1.84 24.17
C LEU A 513 3.74 1.41 24.08
N SER A 514 4.62 2.03 24.87
CA SER A 514 6.04 1.66 24.95
C SER A 514 6.27 0.23 25.43
N GLU A 515 5.34 -0.31 26.22
CA GLU A 515 5.38 -1.69 26.75
C GLU A 515 4.96 -2.74 25.72
N ALA A 516 4.39 -2.32 24.57
CA ALA A 516 4.02 -3.25 23.52
C ALA A 516 5.30 -3.85 22.91
N PRO A 517 5.51 -5.18 22.93
CA PRO A 517 6.72 -5.81 22.41
C PRO A 517 6.74 -5.95 20.87
N GLN A 518 5.69 -5.47 20.19
CA GLN A 518 5.46 -5.67 18.76
C GLN A 518 5.63 -4.36 17.95
N PRO A 519 5.84 -4.46 16.62
CA PRO A 519 5.76 -3.33 15.72
C PRO A 519 4.43 -2.59 15.84
N LEU A 520 4.43 -1.29 15.58
CA LEU A 520 3.22 -0.47 15.55
C LEU A 520 2.79 -0.23 14.11
N ALA A 521 1.49 -0.19 13.85
CA ALA A 521 0.98 0.44 12.64
C ALA A 521 1.03 1.96 12.79
N ILE A 522 1.07 2.69 11.66
CA ILE A 522 0.99 4.16 11.71
C ILE A 522 -0.32 4.65 12.35
N GLY A 523 -1.40 3.88 12.20
CA GLY A 523 -2.67 4.12 12.87
C GLY A 523 -2.56 4.01 14.40
N ASP A 524 -1.79 3.05 14.90
CA ASP A 524 -1.53 2.91 16.34
C ASP A 524 -0.76 4.11 16.90
N VAL A 525 0.23 4.63 16.16
CA VAL A 525 1.00 5.81 16.57
C VAL A 525 0.08 7.04 16.62
N ALA A 526 -0.73 7.26 15.59
CA ALA A 526 -1.68 8.37 15.56
C ALA A 526 -2.73 8.27 16.69
N ALA A 527 -3.27 7.07 16.94
CA ALA A 527 -4.15 6.80 18.07
C ALA A 527 -3.46 7.04 19.42
N GLY A 528 -2.18 6.68 19.53
CA GLY A 528 -1.35 6.94 20.70
C GLY A 528 -1.20 8.43 20.99
N VAL A 529 -1.03 9.26 19.96
CA VAL A 529 -0.99 10.73 20.13
C VAL A 529 -2.32 11.27 20.62
N ASP A 530 -3.43 10.88 19.99
CA ASP A 530 -4.75 11.37 20.39
C ASP A 530 -5.17 10.92 21.80
N LEU A 531 -4.70 9.76 22.25
CA LEU A 531 -4.90 9.27 23.62
C LEU A 531 -3.91 9.88 24.63
N GLY A 532 -2.96 10.71 24.19
CA GLY A 532 -1.90 11.27 25.04
C GLY A 532 -0.86 10.25 25.52
N LEU A 533 -0.78 9.08 24.87
CA LEU A 533 0.20 8.03 25.16
C LEU A 533 1.54 8.28 24.46
N ILE A 534 1.54 9.08 23.40
CA ILE A 534 2.72 9.49 22.65
C ILE A 534 2.71 11.02 22.54
N PRO A 535 3.75 11.72 23.01
CA PRO A 535 3.87 13.15 22.78
C PRO A 535 3.83 13.51 21.28
N PRO A 536 3.07 14.53 20.85
CA PRO A 536 2.96 14.90 19.43
C PRO A 536 4.30 15.13 18.71
N ASP A 537 5.27 15.72 19.41
CA ASP A 537 6.63 15.96 18.92
C ASP A 537 7.46 14.68 18.76
N ALA A 538 7.21 13.67 19.61
CA ALA A 538 7.84 12.36 19.52
C ALA A 538 7.19 11.43 18.47
N ALA A 539 5.97 11.72 18.02
CA ALA A 539 5.20 10.84 17.13
C ALA A 539 5.96 10.43 15.86
N GLY A 540 6.69 11.38 15.27
CA GLY A 540 7.50 11.15 14.09
C GLY A 540 8.62 10.14 14.29
N ILE A 541 9.34 10.27 15.42
CA ILE A 541 10.44 9.38 15.81
C ILE A 541 9.89 8.00 16.13
N VAL A 542 8.81 7.92 16.91
CA VAL A 542 8.16 6.64 17.23
C VAL A 542 7.69 5.94 15.96
N ALA A 543 7.11 6.66 14.99
CA ALA A 543 6.71 6.08 13.72
C ALA A 543 7.92 5.52 12.96
N GLN A 544 9.01 6.29 12.85
CA GLN A 544 10.22 5.85 12.17
C GLN A 544 10.85 4.61 12.81
N GLU A 545 10.87 4.52 14.14
CA GLU A 545 11.50 3.40 14.87
C GLU A 545 10.61 2.15 14.97
N ARG A 546 9.29 2.33 15.12
CA ARG A 546 8.37 1.24 15.51
C ARG A 546 7.48 0.76 14.36
N VAL A 547 7.24 1.57 13.33
CA VAL A 547 6.54 1.16 12.10
C VAL A 547 7.50 0.42 11.16
N ALA A 548 8.78 0.83 11.14
CA ALA A 548 9.81 0.29 10.24
C ALA A 548 10.36 -1.10 10.64
N LEU A 549 9.75 -1.79 11.60
CA LEU A 549 10.21 -3.10 12.08
C LEU A 549 9.68 -4.24 11.18
N VAL A 550 10.12 -4.28 9.92
CA VAL A 550 10.03 -5.48 9.10
C VAL A 550 11.41 -6.14 9.10
N PRO A 551 11.60 -7.31 9.73
CA PRO A 551 12.83 -8.07 9.57
C PRO A 551 12.89 -8.54 8.11
N LEU A 552 13.56 -7.78 7.26
CA LEU A 552 13.95 -8.26 5.95
C LEU A 552 15.14 -9.19 6.18
N LEU A 553 15.02 -10.45 5.73
CA LEU A 553 16.23 -11.20 5.48
C LEU A 553 17.09 -10.34 4.56
N PRO A 554 18.37 -10.12 4.90
CA PRO A 554 19.28 -9.45 3.99
C PRO A 554 19.15 -10.20 2.66
N PRO A 555 19.01 -9.48 1.54
CA PRO A 555 19.05 -10.10 0.22
C PRO A 555 20.20 -11.12 0.19
N THR A 556 19.90 -12.40 -0.09
CA THR A 556 20.96 -13.41 -0.30
C THR A 556 21.83 -13.05 -1.49
N ALA A 557 21.32 -12.22 -2.40
CA ALA A 557 22.11 -11.43 -3.30
C ALA A 557 22.33 -10.08 -2.65
N THR A 558 23.53 -9.81 -2.13
CA THR A 558 24.02 -8.43 -1.98
C THR A 558 23.61 -7.69 -3.25
N ILE A 559 22.61 -6.82 -3.16
CA ILE A 559 22.47 -5.79 -4.17
C ILE A 559 23.75 -5.01 -3.96
N PRO A 560 24.67 -5.05 -4.93
CA PRO A 560 25.93 -4.37 -4.73
C PRO A 560 25.58 -2.92 -4.40
N PRO A 561 26.40 -2.23 -3.57
CA PRO A 561 26.36 -0.77 -3.58
C PRO A 561 26.34 -0.32 -5.05
N PRO A 562 25.71 0.81 -5.42
CA PRO A 562 25.87 1.32 -6.78
C PRO A 562 27.35 1.21 -7.10
N GLU A 563 27.69 0.38 -8.08
CA GLU A 563 29.08 0.09 -8.37
C GLU A 563 29.71 1.44 -8.66
N ASP A 564 30.49 1.94 -7.70
CA ASP A 564 31.62 2.78 -8.03
C ASP A 564 32.39 1.97 -9.05
N GLU A 565 32.37 2.52 -10.26
CA GLU A 565 32.95 1.96 -11.47
C GLU A 565 32.42 0.57 -11.81
N ALA A 566 31.36 0.54 -12.62
CA ALA A 566 31.21 -0.53 -13.62
C ALA A 566 32.62 -0.84 -14.13
N VAL A 567 33.04 -2.11 -14.03
CA VAL A 567 34.19 -2.58 -14.81
C VAL A 567 33.76 -2.37 -16.25
N ALA A 568 34.12 -1.20 -16.77
CA ALA A 568 33.81 -0.80 -18.12
C ALA A 568 34.31 -1.95 -18.99
N GLU A 569 33.45 -2.48 -19.85
CA GLU A 569 33.93 -3.34 -20.92
C GLU A 569 35.14 -2.63 -21.53
N PRO A 570 36.32 -3.27 -21.54
CA PRO A 570 37.55 -2.58 -21.90
C PRO A 570 37.46 -1.94 -23.29
N VAL A 571 36.55 -2.43 -24.13
CA VAL A 571 36.22 -1.88 -25.43
C VAL A 571 34.68 -1.74 -25.54
N PRO A 572 34.15 -0.54 -25.76
CA PRO A 572 32.73 -0.34 -26.07
C PRO A 572 32.29 -1.11 -27.32
N SER A 573 31.12 -1.76 -27.28
CA SER A 573 30.58 -2.60 -28.37
C SER A 573 30.48 -1.89 -29.73
N TYR A 574 30.25 -0.57 -29.77
CA TYR A 574 30.21 0.20 -31.02
C TYR A 574 31.60 0.38 -31.69
N LEU A 575 32.68 -0.02 -31.02
CA LEU A 575 34.04 -0.04 -31.57
C LEU A 575 34.50 -1.45 -31.97
N GLU A 576 33.69 -2.49 -31.74
CA GLU A 576 34.02 -3.86 -32.15
C GLU A 576 34.30 -3.93 -33.66
N GLY A 577 35.43 -4.56 -34.02
CA GLY A 577 35.88 -4.73 -35.40
C GLY A 577 36.37 -3.45 -36.10
N ARG A 578 36.16 -2.25 -35.53
CA ARG A 578 36.51 -0.97 -36.18
C ARG A 578 38.00 -0.85 -36.51
N PHE A 579 38.87 -1.37 -35.65
CA PHE A 579 40.33 -1.30 -35.80
C PHE A 579 40.95 -2.69 -36.06
N GLY A 580 40.16 -3.62 -36.61
CA GLY A 580 40.54 -5.02 -36.82
C GLY A 580 40.07 -5.95 -35.70
N GLY A 581 39.85 -7.23 -36.03
CA GLY A 581 39.40 -8.25 -35.06
C GLY A 581 40.45 -8.65 -34.02
N ASP A 582 41.69 -8.16 -34.17
CA ASP A 582 42.82 -8.39 -33.29
C ASP A 582 43.27 -7.13 -32.56
N ALA A 583 42.44 -6.06 -32.55
CA ALA A 583 42.76 -4.81 -31.85
C ALA A 583 43.09 -5.05 -30.37
N VAL A 584 44.05 -4.29 -29.86
CA VAL A 584 44.54 -4.40 -28.48
C VAL A 584 44.44 -3.07 -27.77
N LEU A 585 44.31 -3.17 -26.44
CA LEU A 585 44.45 -2.02 -25.58
C LEU A 585 45.92 -1.66 -25.44
N VAL A 586 46.21 -0.38 -25.56
CA VAL A 586 47.53 0.17 -25.30
C VAL A 586 47.44 1.45 -24.50
N ARG A 587 48.50 1.71 -23.75
CA ARG A 587 48.69 2.97 -23.06
C ARG A 587 49.43 3.94 -23.97
N ILE A 588 48.91 5.15 -24.13
CA ILE A 588 49.49 6.19 -25.00
C ILE A 588 49.82 7.39 -24.16
N VAL A 589 51.07 7.86 -24.29
CA VAL A 589 51.56 9.03 -23.55
C VAL A 589 51.82 10.16 -24.55
N PRO A 590 51.15 11.33 -24.42
CA PRO A 590 51.43 12.49 -25.24
C PRO A 590 52.85 13.02 -24.97
N ALA A 591 53.50 13.56 -26.00
CA ALA A 591 54.87 14.08 -25.91
C ALA A 591 54.95 15.37 -25.06
N GLU A 592 53.83 16.06 -24.88
CA GLU A 592 53.68 17.21 -23.99
C GLU A 592 52.65 16.89 -22.90
N PRO A 593 52.81 17.36 -21.65
CA PRO A 593 51.84 17.13 -20.58
C PRO A 593 50.45 17.67 -20.94
N ARG A 594 49.51 16.78 -21.20
CA ARG A 594 48.10 17.10 -21.44
C ARG A 594 47.24 15.87 -21.31
N ARG A 595 45.97 16.08 -21.01
CA ARG A 595 44.96 15.03 -21.00
C ARG A 595 44.40 14.86 -22.41
N LEU A 596 44.41 13.63 -22.95
CA LEU A 596 43.79 13.31 -24.24
C LEU A 596 42.31 12.97 -24.03
N GLU A 597 41.41 13.56 -24.81
CA GLU A 597 39.97 13.33 -24.69
C GLU A 597 39.54 11.95 -25.21
N THR A 598 38.51 11.37 -24.57
CA THR A 598 37.85 10.16 -25.06
C THR A 598 37.28 10.39 -26.46
N GLY A 599 37.51 9.44 -27.36
CA GLY A 599 37.10 9.54 -28.76
C GLY A 599 38.14 10.18 -29.69
N ALA A 600 39.25 10.72 -29.16
CA ALA A 600 40.32 11.24 -29.98
C ALA A 600 40.93 10.13 -30.87
N LEU A 601 41.03 10.40 -32.17
CA LEU A 601 41.47 9.41 -33.16
C LEU A 601 42.99 9.39 -33.28
N ILE A 602 43.55 8.20 -33.41
CA ILE A 602 44.99 7.97 -33.46
C ILE A 602 45.40 7.63 -34.89
N TYR A 603 46.49 8.23 -35.35
CA TYR A 603 47.03 8.12 -36.70
C TYR A 603 48.51 7.77 -36.68
N ARG A 604 49.02 7.19 -37.77
CA ARG A 604 50.45 6.89 -37.91
C ARG A 604 51.33 8.13 -38.05
N ASN A 605 50.78 9.25 -38.53
CA ASN A 605 51.48 10.51 -38.72
C ASN A 605 50.51 11.70 -38.57
N SER A 606 51.06 12.91 -38.50
CA SER A 606 50.30 14.16 -38.32
C SER A 606 49.46 14.57 -39.54
N ASP A 607 49.81 14.07 -40.72
CA ASP A 607 49.23 14.50 -42.00
C ASP A 607 47.86 13.87 -42.24
N ALA A 608 47.59 12.71 -41.65
CA ALA A 608 46.30 12.05 -41.74
C ALA A 608 45.24 12.79 -40.89
N ALA A 609 44.09 13.06 -41.50
CA ALA A 609 42.94 13.71 -40.85
C ALA A 609 41.60 13.02 -41.13
N ASN A 610 41.58 12.02 -42.04
CA ASN A 610 40.38 11.30 -42.40
C ASN A 610 40.04 10.27 -41.30
N PRO A 611 38.87 10.34 -40.64
CA PRO A 611 38.49 9.41 -39.58
C PRO A 611 38.51 7.93 -39.95
N LEU A 612 38.36 7.60 -41.24
CA LEU A 612 38.42 6.21 -41.75
C LEU A 612 39.85 5.65 -41.80
N GLN A 613 40.87 6.50 -41.73
CA GLN A 613 42.27 6.13 -41.72
C GLN A 613 42.85 6.06 -40.30
N ALA A 614 42.03 6.27 -39.28
CA ALA A 614 42.44 6.16 -37.89
C ALA A 614 42.83 4.71 -37.58
N VAL A 615 43.96 4.55 -36.91
CA VAL A 615 44.53 3.26 -36.50
C VAL A 615 44.21 2.90 -35.06
N GLY A 616 43.50 3.79 -34.37
CA GLY A 616 42.96 3.57 -33.04
C GLY A 616 42.15 4.75 -32.54
N VAL A 617 41.63 4.62 -31.32
CA VAL A 617 40.89 5.67 -30.60
C VAL A 617 41.22 5.66 -29.11
N VAL A 618 41.27 6.84 -28.52
CA VAL A 618 41.36 7.01 -27.06
C VAL A 618 40.03 6.59 -26.43
N LEU A 619 40.08 5.62 -25.52
CA LEU A 619 38.90 5.13 -24.80
C LEU A 619 38.66 5.93 -23.53
N ARG A 620 39.73 6.15 -22.76
CA ARG A 620 39.67 6.96 -21.54
C ARG A 620 41.03 7.58 -21.21
N PRO A 621 41.05 8.77 -20.61
CA PRO A 621 42.26 9.30 -19.98
C PRO A 621 42.73 8.40 -18.83
N ASP A 622 44.04 8.29 -18.63
CA ASP A 622 44.69 7.52 -17.57
C ASP A 622 45.88 8.32 -17.00
N GLY A 623 45.58 9.24 -16.06
CA GLY A 623 46.56 10.19 -15.54
C GLY A 623 47.15 11.09 -16.63
N ASP A 624 48.47 11.10 -16.76
CA ASP A 624 49.20 11.80 -17.83
C ASP A 624 49.25 11.00 -19.15
N ALA A 625 48.62 9.82 -19.18
CA ALA A 625 48.49 8.95 -20.34
C ALA A 625 47.01 8.81 -20.75
N ALA A 626 46.76 7.94 -21.72
CA ALA A 626 45.42 7.52 -22.09
C ALA A 626 45.41 6.04 -22.47
N LEU A 627 44.34 5.34 -22.09
CA LEU A 627 44.06 4.01 -22.59
C LEU A 627 43.38 4.12 -23.95
N ALA A 628 43.92 3.41 -24.93
CA ALA A 628 43.44 3.44 -26.31
C ALA A 628 43.26 2.04 -26.88
N LEU A 629 42.28 1.91 -27.77
CA LEU A 629 42.13 0.72 -28.61
C LEU A 629 42.85 0.97 -29.93
N MET A 630 43.77 0.09 -30.31
CA MET A 630 44.56 0.23 -31.54
C MET A 630 44.69 -1.09 -32.29
N HIS A 631 44.88 -1.01 -33.60
CA HIS A 631 45.22 -2.18 -34.41
C HIS A 631 46.57 -2.77 -33.97
N ARG A 632 46.61 -4.08 -33.67
CA ARG A 632 47.77 -4.79 -33.09
C ARG A 632 49.09 -4.68 -33.86
N HIS A 633 49.06 -4.62 -35.20
CA HIS A 633 50.28 -4.43 -35.99
C HIS A 633 50.96 -3.06 -35.79
N ILE A 634 50.24 -2.08 -35.24
CA ILE A 634 50.71 -0.70 -35.06
C ILE A 634 50.94 -0.39 -33.57
N SER A 635 50.51 -1.29 -32.67
CA SER A 635 50.52 -1.12 -31.22
C SER A 635 51.85 -1.47 -30.53
N ARG A 636 52.99 -1.34 -31.24
CA ARG A 636 54.30 -1.70 -30.68
C ARG A 636 54.82 -0.59 -29.76
N ALA A 637 55.35 -0.98 -28.60
CA ALA A 637 55.97 -0.08 -27.64
C ALA A 637 57.04 0.81 -28.32
N GLY A 638 57.01 2.11 -28.03
CA GLY A 638 57.97 3.09 -28.53
C GLY A 638 57.70 3.65 -29.93
N LEU A 639 56.65 3.21 -30.63
CA LEU A 639 56.28 3.81 -31.92
C LEU A 639 55.65 5.19 -31.73
N PRO A 640 56.08 6.22 -32.49
CA PRO A 640 55.43 7.51 -32.50
C PRO A 640 54.08 7.41 -33.23
N VAL A 641 53.07 8.04 -32.66
CA VAL A 641 51.74 8.18 -33.24
C VAL A 641 51.28 9.63 -33.13
N SER A 642 50.29 10.01 -33.92
CA SER A 642 49.65 11.32 -33.82
C SER A 642 48.20 11.14 -33.35
N VAL A 643 47.86 11.75 -32.22
CA VAL A 643 46.49 11.80 -31.71
C VAL A 643 45.86 13.10 -32.19
N ARG A 644 44.72 13.00 -32.90
CA ARG A 644 43.91 14.17 -33.20
C ARG A 644 42.88 14.38 -32.11
N ASP A 645 43.15 15.37 -31.28
CA ASP A 645 42.26 15.80 -30.21
C ASP A 645 41.81 17.24 -30.49
N GLN A 646 40.50 17.47 -30.46
CA GLN A 646 39.87 18.76 -30.79
C GLN A 646 40.40 19.40 -32.09
N GLY A 647 40.68 18.56 -33.10
CA GLY A 647 41.19 18.99 -34.42
C GLY A 647 42.69 19.27 -34.50
N ARG A 648 43.44 19.23 -33.40
CA ARG A 648 44.89 19.43 -33.36
C ARG A 648 45.64 18.10 -33.37
N ALA A 649 46.71 18.01 -34.15
CA ALA A 649 47.60 16.85 -34.16
C ALA A 649 48.58 16.93 -32.99
N ILE A 650 48.59 15.90 -32.15
CA ILE A 650 49.40 15.81 -30.93
C ILE A 650 50.34 14.62 -31.10
N ALA A 651 51.64 14.83 -30.98
CA ALA A 651 52.60 13.73 -30.97
C ALA A 651 52.43 12.92 -29.68
N ALA A 652 52.37 11.60 -29.79
CA ALA A 652 52.29 10.69 -28.65
C ALA A 652 53.10 9.41 -28.93
N ARG A 653 53.38 8.65 -27.89
CA ARG A 653 54.11 7.37 -27.95
C ARG A 653 53.31 6.27 -27.28
N ILE A 654 53.46 5.05 -27.79
CA ILE A 654 52.82 3.87 -27.23
C ILE A 654 53.73 3.29 -26.12
N GLU A 655 53.20 3.14 -24.91
CA GLU A 655 53.81 2.35 -23.84
C GLU A 655 53.32 0.91 -23.92
N SER A 656 54.17 -0.05 -23.55
CA SER A 656 54.00 -1.49 -23.82
C SER A 656 52.57 -2.01 -23.58
N PRO A 657 52.05 -2.91 -24.44
CA PRO A 657 50.75 -3.53 -24.20
C PRO A 657 50.79 -4.28 -22.86
N GLU A 658 49.89 -3.95 -21.96
CA GLU A 658 49.66 -4.77 -20.77
C GLU A 658 49.18 -6.15 -21.25
N ASN A 659 49.87 -7.21 -20.82
CA ASN A 659 49.61 -8.60 -21.24
C ASN A 659 48.31 -9.14 -20.65
#